data_AF-A0A953N4F9-F1
#
_entry.id   AF-A0A953N4F9-F1
#
_cell.length_a   1.000
_cell.length_b   1.000
_cell.length_c   1.000
_cell.angle_alpha   90.00
_cell.angle_beta   90.00
_cell.angle_gamma   90.00
#
_symmetry.space_group_name_H-M   'P 1'
#
loop_
_entity.id
_entity.type
_entity.pdbx_description
1 polymer ?
#
loop_
_entity_poly.entity_id
_entity_poly.type
_entity_poly.pdbx_seq_one_letter_code
_entity_poly.pdbx_strand_id
1 'polypeptide(L)'
;MNNIFPPNFLPKIRVSRLFFRSKKGMLFAIIFLATASFSAHAQGPGSLFVDAGPDVTIDCDGNNGCTDITADFLTTFETASSIYVVESIPYNPPFPFSGLANPLNPNIDDAWSGVDTLPFDFCYFENLEQEFQVGSNGVIRFDVDPGDTTNGWSFSENLPNNSNPTLAEANVFTPGHDIDPSASNSEEIGYEVLGTYPNRVLVVAYFEVPMFSGTCNALLATQMVVFYEFSNVIEVYIQDKPSCPSWNDGNAVIGIQNDDGNIAYVPPGRNTSDSPWTTNNEAWRFTPAGNETYVFEWLDASGTVIGTTPTVNVCPDGSEAYTARVTYTNACNGDTVVLEDEVIVTAVATYSVDLGGDQQLCDVATYEITAVIEGADPTNATYLWSTGETTPSIIVSQSDVYSVEVDIEDCVVNQSVQIELENTPAIELGNNIETCFDEIILLDASPSNYDPALATYKWSLNGTVLPSETNPTLIVSTPGTYSVVVTVGFCEANDSIDVLPGNDILISLGDDIETCFDEILILDASPSNYDPASATYQWSLNGTVLPSETNPTLVVTEGGTYSVVVTIGVCVAEDSVVVSGRDDLVVVLGDDFRTCANELQTIVAATDETDVVYQWLLNGEVLPNETGTSIDITFDPGTIGTQTFTVIISVGDCTGEDSIDVRLYDVGQCVISEGLSPNADGMNDCLDLEFVADRSGSFSIEVFNRYGTSVFSQNNYVNGWCGQDNDAAELPTGTYFYVMKFENSDTEFGSVKTGWIYLNRDAN
;
A
#
# COMPACT_ATOMS: atom_id res chain seq x y z
N MET A 1 17.40 20.45 -52.38
CA MET A 1 17.53 21.91 -52.56
C MET A 1 16.85 22.52 -51.34
N ASN A 2 17.62 22.82 -50.29
CA ASN A 2 18.10 24.17 -49.90
C ASN A 2 16.94 25.08 -49.44
N ASN A 3 16.90 25.80 -48.30
CA ASN A 3 17.71 26.01 -47.07
C ASN A 3 16.78 26.82 -46.08
N ILE A 4 16.95 26.97 -44.76
CA ILE A 4 17.90 26.52 -43.71
C ILE A 4 17.18 26.55 -42.31
N PHE A 5 17.80 26.02 -41.25
CA PHE A 5 17.32 25.96 -39.83
C PHE A 5 17.78 27.18 -38.96
N PRO A 6 17.46 27.33 -37.64
CA PRO A 6 16.51 26.60 -36.75
C PRO A 6 15.61 27.49 -35.82
N PRO A 7 14.65 26.89 -35.08
CA PRO A 7 14.00 27.43 -33.88
C PRO A 7 14.54 26.84 -32.55
N ASN A 8 14.20 27.44 -31.40
CA ASN A 8 14.42 26.97 -30.01
C ASN A 8 13.30 27.57 -29.11
N PHE A 9 12.74 26.95 -28.06
CA PHE A 9 12.79 25.56 -27.54
C PHE A 9 11.51 25.31 -26.72
N LEU A 10 10.74 24.25 -27.00
CA LEU A 10 9.72 23.70 -26.09
C LEU A 10 9.53 22.19 -26.41
N PRO A 11 9.98 21.26 -25.55
CA PRO A 11 9.77 19.83 -25.77
C PRO A 11 8.47 19.33 -25.13
N LYS A 12 7.73 18.48 -25.86
CA LYS A 12 6.64 17.65 -25.33
C LYS A 12 7.17 16.34 -24.76
N ILE A 13 6.70 15.92 -23.59
CA ILE A 13 6.61 14.50 -23.19
C ILE A 13 5.22 14.31 -22.55
N ARG A 14 4.25 13.76 -23.28
CA ARG A 14 3.84 12.34 -23.36
C ARG A 14 3.28 11.78 -22.04
N VAL A 15 1.99 11.46 -22.09
CA VAL A 15 1.19 10.91 -20.98
C VAL A 15 1.34 9.39 -20.91
N SER A 16 1.56 8.87 -19.71
CA SER A 16 1.23 7.49 -19.33
C SER A 16 0.83 7.47 -17.85
N ARG A 17 -0.36 6.92 -17.56
CA ARG A 17 -1.00 6.88 -16.24
C ARG A 17 -0.46 5.70 -15.42
N LEU A 18 -0.35 5.83 -14.09
CA LEU A 18 -1.27 5.21 -13.10
C LEU A 18 -0.74 5.39 -11.63
N PHE A 19 -1.64 5.82 -10.74
CA PHE A 19 -1.69 5.60 -9.26
C PHE A 19 -0.52 6.06 -8.34
N PHE A 20 -0.81 7.06 -7.50
CA PHE A 20 -1.22 6.79 -6.10
C PHE A 20 -2.21 7.86 -5.60
N ARG A 21 -3.17 7.46 -4.75
CA ARG A 21 -4.08 8.33 -3.96
C ARG A 21 -3.35 8.70 -2.63
N SER A 22 -3.74 9.64 -1.78
CA SER A 22 -4.97 10.45 -1.61
C SER A 22 -4.63 11.75 -0.87
N LYS A 23 -5.23 12.90 -1.23
CA LYS A 23 -5.60 13.98 -0.28
C LYS A 23 -6.51 15.02 -0.95
N LYS A 24 -7.49 15.51 -0.17
CA LYS A 24 -8.40 16.66 -0.42
C LYS A 24 -9.31 16.56 -1.66
N GLY A 25 -10.52 16.06 -1.45
CA GLY A 25 -11.66 16.32 -2.34
C GLY A 25 -12.26 17.71 -2.02
N MET A 26 -12.15 18.64 -2.97
CA MET A 26 -12.76 19.97 -2.88
C MET A 26 -14.07 19.95 -3.68
N LEU A 27 -15.20 19.99 -2.99
CA LEU A 27 -16.53 19.97 -3.62
C LEU A 27 -16.82 21.34 -4.21
N PHE A 28 -16.79 21.47 -5.53
CA PHE A 28 -17.20 22.70 -6.22
C PHE A 28 -18.73 22.86 -6.14
N ALA A 29 -19.21 23.58 -5.14
CA ALA A 29 -20.58 24.04 -5.10
C ALA A 29 -20.79 25.08 -6.22
N ILE A 30 -21.67 24.77 -7.18
CA ILE A 30 -22.09 25.73 -8.21
C ILE A 30 -23.04 26.71 -7.54
N ILE A 31 -22.50 27.84 -7.07
CA ILE A 31 -23.30 28.96 -6.58
C ILE A 31 -24.03 29.55 -7.79
N PHE A 32 -25.32 29.26 -7.88
CA PHE A 32 -26.21 29.89 -8.83
C PHE A 32 -26.43 31.33 -8.36
N LEU A 33 -25.61 32.26 -8.86
CA LEU A 33 -25.69 33.68 -8.51
C LEU A 33 -26.96 34.27 -9.12
N ALA A 34 -28.09 34.06 -8.44
CA ALA A 34 -29.33 34.75 -8.73
C ALA A 34 -29.12 36.21 -8.36
N THR A 35 -28.74 37.03 -9.35
CA THR A 35 -28.79 38.48 -9.26
C THR A 35 -30.25 38.90 -9.21
N ALA A 36 -30.85 38.78 -8.03
CA ALA A 36 -32.01 39.56 -7.68
C ALA A 36 -31.54 41.02 -7.69
N SER A 37 -31.82 41.71 -8.80
CA SER A 37 -31.83 43.16 -8.82
C SER A 37 -32.99 43.60 -7.92
N PHE A 38 -32.73 43.63 -6.61
CA PHE A 38 -33.51 44.48 -5.72
C PHE A 38 -33.33 45.90 -6.25
N SER A 39 -34.42 46.49 -6.73
CA SER A 39 -34.49 47.92 -6.95
C SER A 39 -34.34 48.57 -5.58
N ALA A 40 -33.09 48.91 -5.22
CA ALA A 40 -32.82 49.85 -4.16
C ALA A 40 -33.39 51.21 -4.62
N HIS A 41 -34.68 51.42 -4.34
CA HIS A 41 -35.27 52.74 -4.40
C HIS A 41 -34.47 53.61 -3.43
N ALA A 42 -33.69 54.54 -3.95
CA ALA A 42 -32.90 55.44 -3.14
C ALA A 42 -33.85 56.25 -2.27
N GLN A 43 -33.94 55.87 -0.99
CA GLN A 43 -34.65 56.66 0.00
C GLN A 43 -33.82 57.92 0.21
N GLY A 44 -34.45 59.09 0.04
CA GLY A 44 -33.76 60.36 0.25
C GLY A 44 -33.47 60.58 1.74
N PRO A 45 -32.54 61.48 2.09
CA PRO A 45 -32.01 61.62 3.45
C PRO A 45 -33.00 62.19 4.49
N GLY A 46 -34.29 62.37 4.14
CA GLY A 46 -35.39 62.65 5.07
C GLY A 46 -36.31 61.45 5.34
N SER A 47 -36.02 60.25 4.82
CA SER A 47 -36.78 59.02 5.08
C SER A 47 -36.43 58.38 6.43
N LEU A 48 -37.42 57.80 7.12
CA LEU A 48 -37.26 57.11 8.40
C LEU A 48 -36.36 55.87 8.25
N PHE A 49 -35.41 55.68 9.16
CA PHE A 49 -34.59 54.46 9.21
C PHE A 49 -34.12 54.19 10.65
N VAL A 50 -33.75 52.94 10.93
CA VAL A 50 -32.91 52.54 12.05
C VAL A 50 -31.89 51.53 11.53
N ASP A 51 -30.66 51.62 12.02
CA ASP A 51 -29.53 50.73 11.74
C ASP A 51 -28.91 50.38 13.10
N ALA A 52 -28.91 49.11 13.49
CA ALA A 52 -28.39 48.63 14.77
C ALA A 52 -26.85 48.57 14.81
N GLY A 53 -26.19 48.75 13.66
CA GLY A 53 -24.79 48.50 13.45
C GLY A 53 -24.47 47.04 13.07
N PRO A 54 -23.22 46.75 12.67
CA PRO A 54 -22.83 45.41 12.25
C PRO A 54 -22.66 44.46 13.43
N ASP A 55 -22.92 43.16 13.19
CA ASP A 55 -22.63 42.07 14.14
C ASP A 55 -21.22 42.16 14.73
N VAL A 56 -21.11 41.87 16.03
CA VAL A 56 -19.87 42.01 16.81
C VAL A 56 -19.43 40.67 17.37
N THR A 57 -18.20 40.26 17.08
CA THR A 57 -17.56 39.13 17.79
C THR A 57 -16.62 39.68 18.86
N ILE A 58 -16.76 39.18 20.09
CA ILE A 58 -16.00 39.63 21.26
C ILE A 58 -15.27 38.47 21.92
N ASP A 59 -14.23 38.83 22.66
CA ASP A 59 -13.45 37.94 23.48
C ASP A 59 -14.10 37.83 24.88
N CYS A 60 -14.40 36.60 25.29
CA CYS A 60 -14.91 36.30 26.62
C CYS A 60 -13.84 36.42 27.72
N ASP A 61 -12.57 36.12 27.41
CA ASP A 61 -11.47 35.96 28.37
C ASP A 61 -10.62 37.25 28.58
N GLY A 62 -10.83 38.29 27.77
CA GLY A 62 -10.03 39.53 27.82
C GLY A 62 -10.71 40.79 28.37
N ASN A 63 -12.04 40.89 28.44
CA ASN A 63 -12.77 42.16 28.67
C ASN A 63 -14.10 42.01 29.47
N ASN A 64 -14.21 41.04 30.38
CA ASN A 64 -15.48 40.65 31.03
C ASN A 64 -16.60 40.26 30.03
N GLY A 65 -16.27 39.89 28.79
CA GLY A 65 -17.26 39.56 27.76
C GLY A 65 -18.20 40.71 27.38
N CYS A 66 -17.79 41.99 27.50
CA CYS A 66 -18.64 43.15 27.22
C CYS A 66 -18.18 44.00 26.01
N THR A 67 -19.12 44.62 25.29
CA THR A 67 -18.85 45.62 24.23
C THR A 67 -19.93 46.70 24.15
N ASP A 68 -19.58 47.86 23.58
CA ASP A 68 -20.54 48.88 23.19
C ASP A 68 -21.12 48.53 21.81
N ILE A 69 -22.45 48.55 21.69
CA ILE A 69 -23.18 48.58 20.41
C ILE A 69 -23.80 49.97 20.23
N THR A 70 -23.90 50.46 19.00
CA THR A 70 -24.39 51.82 18.70
C THR A 70 -25.24 51.83 17.44
N ALA A 71 -26.49 52.28 17.59
CA ALA A 71 -27.42 52.45 16.49
C ALA A 71 -27.36 53.86 15.89
N ASP A 72 -27.75 53.98 14.62
CA ASP A 72 -28.05 55.25 13.94
C ASP A 72 -29.50 55.24 13.45
N PHE A 73 -30.15 56.40 13.43
CA PHE A 73 -31.55 56.56 13.01
C PHE A 73 -31.89 58.00 12.67
N LEU A 74 -32.90 58.22 11.82
CA LEU A 74 -33.37 59.57 11.54
C LEU A 74 -34.02 60.17 12.79
N THR A 75 -33.64 61.38 13.19
CA THR A 75 -34.36 62.15 14.22
C THR A 75 -35.45 63.01 13.56
N THR A 76 -36.66 62.95 14.13
CA THR A 76 -37.84 63.70 13.64
C THR A 76 -38.36 64.66 14.70
N PHE A 77 -38.96 65.77 14.26
CA PHE A 77 -39.44 66.83 15.13
C PHE A 77 -40.82 67.32 14.69
N GLU A 78 -41.61 67.85 15.63
CA GLU A 78 -42.94 68.39 15.34
C GLU A 78 -42.89 69.83 14.78
N THR A 79 -43.90 70.17 13.98
CA THR A 79 -44.05 71.47 13.30
C THR A 79 -44.87 72.48 14.11
N ALA A 80 -45.42 72.12 15.27
CA ALA A 80 -46.32 72.95 16.08
C ALA A 80 -45.66 73.95 17.03
N SER A 81 -44.34 74.11 16.90
CA SER A 81 -43.65 75.33 17.28
C SER A 81 -43.70 76.42 16.19
N SER A 82 -44.13 76.06 14.97
CA SER A 82 -43.93 76.83 13.74
C SER A 82 -42.44 77.18 13.46
N ILE A 83 -41.50 76.38 13.97
CA ILE A 83 -40.04 76.57 13.80
C ILE A 83 -39.46 75.52 12.85
N TYR A 84 -38.62 75.98 11.92
CA TYR A 84 -37.78 75.14 11.07
C TYR A 84 -36.29 75.54 11.21
N VAL A 85 -35.39 74.56 11.12
CA VAL A 85 -33.96 74.79 10.84
C VAL A 85 -33.77 74.85 9.33
N VAL A 86 -33.02 75.86 8.85
CA VAL A 86 -32.62 75.97 7.45
C VAL A 86 -31.11 75.75 7.34
N GLU A 87 -30.71 74.73 6.59
CA GLU A 87 -29.31 74.34 6.44
C GLU A 87 -28.94 74.07 4.98
N SER A 88 -27.69 74.39 4.61
CA SER A 88 -27.16 74.05 3.28
C SER A 88 -26.70 72.60 3.30
N ILE A 89 -27.23 71.80 2.37
CA ILE A 89 -26.89 70.39 2.22
C ILE A 89 -26.02 70.18 0.98
N PRO A 90 -25.22 69.10 0.92
CA PRO A 90 -24.50 68.75 -0.30
C PRO A 90 -25.47 68.59 -1.49
N TYR A 91 -25.15 69.20 -2.63
CA TYR A 91 -25.93 69.00 -3.85
C TYR A 91 -25.76 67.56 -4.36
N ASN A 92 -26.75 66.73 -4.04
CA ASN A 92 -26.88 65.35 -4.49
C ASN A 92 -28.37 65.02 -4.64
N PRO A 93 -29.03 65.46 -5.73
CA PRO A 93 -30.46 65.29 -5.91
C PRO A 93 -30.82 63.78 -5.94
N PRO A 94 -31.74 63.31 -5.07
CA PRO A 94 -32.09 61.89 -5.00
C PRO A 94 -32.92 61.39 -6.20
N PHE A 95 -33.50 62.31 -6.97
CA PHE A 95 -34.41 62.03 -8.09
C PHE A 95 -34.02 62.84 -9.33
N PRO A 96 -34.37 62.38 -10.55
CA PRO A 96 -34.14 63.15 -11.77
C PRO A 96 -35.06 64.38 -11.82
N PHE A 97 -34.58 65.48 -12.42
CA PHE A 97 -35.38 66.68 -12.65
C PHE A 97 -36.43 66.52 -13.77
N SER A 98 -36.29 65.50 -14.62
CA SER A 98 -37.15 65.24 -15.79
C SER A 98 -37.55 63.77 -15.92
N GLY A 99 -38.62 63.52 -16.67
CA GLY A 99 -39.27 62.22 -16.82
C GLY A 99 -40.21 61.87 -15.67
N LEU A 100 -40.74 62.86 -14.95
CA LEU A 100 -41.64 62.65 -13.81
C LEU A 100 -43.01 62.15 -14.29
N ALA A 101 -43.61 61.24 -13.53
CA ALA A 101 -44.81 60.52 -13.95
C ALA A 101 -46.03 61.40 -14.29
N ASN A 102 -46.19 62.57 -13.65
CA ASN A 102 -47.35 63.44 -13.81
C ASN A 102 -46.91 64.82 -14.34
N PRO A 103 -47.02 65.09 -15.65
CA PRO A 103 -46.69 66.39 -16.22
C PRO A 103 -47.75 67.43 -15.83
N LEU A 104 -47.29 68.57 -15.30
CA LEU A 104 -48.10 69.71 -14.89
C LEU A 104 -48.05 70.87 -15.89
N ASN A 105 -47.05 70.92 -16.77
CA ASN A 105 -46.90 71.99 -17.77
C ASN A 105 -47.80 71.78 -19.01
N PRO A 106 -48.77 72.68 -19.29
CA PRO A 106 -49.50 72.73 -20.57
C PRO A 106 -48.83 73.67 -21.61
N ASN A 107 -47.60 74.11 -21.36
CA ASN A 107 -46.84 75.15 -22.06
C ASN A 107 -47.54 76.52 -21.95
N ILE A 108 -48.06 76.83 -20.76
CA ILE A 108 -48.74 78.08 -20.43
C ILE A 108 -47.97 78.78 -19.32
N ASP A 109 -47.60 80.01 -19.61
CA ASP A 109 -46.94 80.96 -18.73
C ASP A 109 -47.92 81.59 -17.72
N ASP A 110 -47.42 82.03 -16.55
CA ASP A 110 -48.22 82.58 -15.43
C ASP A 110 -49.43 81.72 -15.00
N ALA A 111 -49.26 80.40 -14.85
CA ALA A 111 -50.35 79.46 -14.59
C ALA A 111 -50.19 78.63 -13.30
N TRP A 112 -51.29 78.42 -12.58
CA TRP A 112 -51.38 77.38 -11.55
C TRP A 112 -51.83 76.05 -12.19
N SER A 113 -51.30 74.94 -11.68
CA SER A 113 -51.79 73.60 -11.99
C SER A 113 -53.24 73.39 -11.50
N GLY A 114 -53.85 72.28 -11.94
CA GLY A 114 -55.00 71.73 -11.23
C GLY A 114 -54.64 71.40 -9.77
N VAL A 115 -55.64 71.32 -8.91
CA VAL A 115 -55.49 70.79 -7.54
C VAL A 115 -55.22 69.30 -7.62
N ASP A 116 -54.08 68.87 -7.09
CA ASP A 116 -53.71 67.47 -6.95
C ASP A 116 -53.70 67.06 -5.46
N THR A 117 -54.03 65.81 -5.19
CA THR A 117 -54.08 65.28 -3.82
C THR A 117 -52.68 64.87 -3.35
N LEU A 118 -52.28 65.26 -2.14
CA LEU A 118 -51.07 64.76 -1.52
C LEU A 118 -51.22 63.26 -1.23
N PRO A 119 -50.22 62.42 -1.59
CA PRO A 119 -50.30 60.98 -1.45
C PRO A 119 -50.19 60.48 0.01
N PHE A 120 -49.76 61.36 0.92
CA PHE A 120 -49.63 61.15 2.35
C PHE A 120 -49.98 62.43 3.10
N ASP A 121 -50.35 62.27 4.37
CA ASP A 121 -50.55 63.36 5.31
C ASP A 121 -49.21 64.07 5.58
N PHE A 122 -49.11 65.35 5.21
CA PHE A 122 -47.90 66.16 5.40
C PHE A 122 -48.13 67.26 6.43
N CYS A 123 -47.34 67.31 7.51
CA CYS A 123 -47.41 68.39 8.48
C CYS A 123 -46.65 69.62 8.00
N TYR A 124 -47.34 70.75 7.88
CA TYR A 124 -46.74 72.01 7.46
C TYR A 124 -47.26 73.15 8.35
N PHE A 125 -46.39 73.80 9.12
CA PHE A 125 -46.77 74.88 10.05
C PHE A 125 -48.09 74.63 10.83
N GLU A 126 -48.16 73.53 11.58
CA GLU A 126 -49.34 73.06 12.35
C GLU A 126 -50.49 72.46 11.53
N ASN A 127 -50.57 72.76 10.24
CA ASN A 127 -51.62 72.28 9.35
C ASN A 127 -51.28 70.88 8.79
N LEU A 128 -52.34 70.12 8.52
CA LEU A 128 -52.27 68.79 7.92
C LEU A 128 -52.64 68.92 6.45
N GLU A 129 -51.64 68.96 5.59
CA GLU A 129 -51.83 69.19 4.16
C GLU A 129 -52.19 67.88 3.46
N GLN A 130 -53.25 67.94 2.65
CA GLN A 130 -53.79 66.81 1.90
C GLN A 130 -53.98 67.10 0.40
N GLU A 131 -53.79 68.35 -0.03
CA GLU A 131 -53.88 68.80 -1.43
C GLU A 131 -52.76 69.82 -1.71
N PHE A 132 -52.39 69.98 -2.98
CA PHE A 132 -51.38 70.95 -3.42
C PHE A 132 -51.66 71.48 -4.83
N GLN A 133 -51.10 72.65 -5.14
CA GLN A 133 -51.01 73.21 -6.48
C GLN A 133 -49.60 73.72 -6.75
N VAL A 134 -49.14 73.58 -7.99
CA VAL A 134 -47.82 74.01 -8.47
C VAL A 134 -48.00 75.17 -9.45
N GLY A 135 -47.30 76.27 -9.21
CA GLY A 135 -47.31 77.45 -10.08
C GLY A 135 -46.15 77.40 -11.07
N SER A 136 -46.36 77.90 -12.30
CA SER A 136 -45.32 77.96 -13.33
C SER A 136 -44.04 78.65 -12.84
N ASN A 137 -44.15 79.64 -11.95
CA ASN A 137 -43.05 80.49 -11.49
C ASN A 137 -42.24 79.92 -10.30
N GLY A 138 -42.12 78.58 -10.19
CA GLY A 138 -41.22 77.93 -9.23
C GLY A 138 -41.77 77.79 -7.81
N VAL A 139 -43.09 77.82 -7.65
CA VAL A 139 -43.80 77.88 -6.36
C VAL A 139 -44.83 76.76 -6.16
N ILE A 140 -45.11 76.41 -4.92
CA ILE A 140 -46.11 75.41 -4.52
C ILE A 140 -46.98 76.02 -3.41
N ARG A 141 -48.28 75.74 -3.44
CA ARG A 141 -49.24 76.10 -2.37
C ARG A 141 -50.01 74.89 -1.86
N PHE A 142 -50.38 74.94 -0.58
CA PHE A 142 -51.23 73.97 0.12
C PHE A 142 -52.63 74.54 0.42
N ASP A 143 -52.75 75.86 0.66
CA ASP A 143 -54.05 76.56 0.60
C ASP A 143 -54.50 76.68 -0.87
N VAL A 144 -55.14 75.62 -1.36
CA VAL A 144 -55.48 75.43 -2.78
C VAL A 144 -56.80 76.12 -3.17
N ASP A 145 -56.77 76.86 -4.29
CA ASP A 145 -57.98 77.39 -4.94
C ASP A 145 -58.11 76.79 -6.36
N PRO A 146 -59.07 75.88 -6.61
CA PRO A 146 -59.34 75.33 -7.95
C PRO A 146 -60.04 76.32 -8.89
N GLY A 147 -60.50 77.47 -8.40
CA GLY A 147 -61.06 78.57 -9.18
C GLY A 147 -60.01 79.55 -9.71
N ASP A 148 -58.83 79.57 -9.10
CA ASP A 148 -57.69 80.36 -9.53
C ASP A 148 -56.75 79.53 -10.43
N THR A 149 -56.40 80.12 -11.57
CA THR A 149 -55.57 79.51 -12.62
C THR A 149 -54.41 80.41 -13.04
N THR A 150 -54.23 81.57 -12.39
CA THR A 150 -53.22 82.57 -12.76
C THR A 150 -52.17 82.69 -11.68
N ASN A 151 -50.95 82.21 -11.95
CA ASN A 151 -49.85 82.30 -11.00
C ASN A 151 -49.16 83.67 -11.14
N GLY A 152 -49.00 84.40 -10.03
CA GLY A 152 -48.31 85.69 -10.04
C GLY A 152 -46.80 85.57 -10.35
N TRP A 153 -46.21 86.65 -10.86
CA TRP A 153 -44.78 86.75 -11.18
C TRP A 153 -44.08 87.98 -10.59
N SER A 154 -44.81 89.06 -10.32
CA SER A 154 -44.23 90.35 -9.93
C SER A 154 -44.17 90.53 -8.41
N PHE A 155 -42.98 90.81 -7.89
CA PHE A 155 -42.76 91.11 -6.48
C PHE A 155 -41.44 91.85 -6.27
N SER A 156 -41.37 92.62 -5.19
CA SER A 156 -40.16 93.30 -4.71
C SER A 156 -39.97 93.15 -3.19
N GLU A 157 -40.95 92.55 -2.53
CA GLU A 157 -41.03 92.34 -1.10
C GLU A 157 -40.35 91.03 -0.68
N ASN A 158 -39.84 90.99 0.55
CA ASN A 158 -39.29 89.78 1.16
C ASN A 158 -40.39 88.86 1.70
N LEU A 159 -40.07 87.56 1.83
CA LEU A 159 -40.80 86.65 2.73
C LEU A 159 -40.44 86.94 4.20
N PRO A 160 -41.37 86.76 5.16
CA PRO A 160 -42.77 86.38 4.96
C PRO A 160 -43.60 87.49 4.30
N ASN A 161 -44.56 87.12 3.46
CA ASN A 161 -45.45 88.08 2.79
C ASN A 161 -46.88 87.56 2.60
N ASN A 162 -47.86 88.37 2.97
CA ASN A 162 -49.29 88.12 2.81
C ASN A 162 -50.06 89.27 2.11
N SER A 163 -49.33 90.15 1.43
CA SER A 163 -49.89 91.39 0.86
C SER A 163 -49.67 91.53 -0.65
N ASN A 164 -48.60 90.94 -1.18
CA ASN A 164 -48.40 90.78 -2.62
C ASN A 164 -48.95 89.41 -3.05
N PRO A 165 -49.97 89.33 -3.93
CA PRO A 165 -50.57 88.06 -4.38
C PRO A 165 -49.54 87.01 -4.83
N THR A 166 -48.53 87.40 -5.60
CA THR A 166 -47.45 86.52 -6.09
C THR A 166 -46.73 85.75 -4.98
N LEU A 167 -46.57 86.36 -3.80
CA LEU A 167 -45.93 85.74 -2.65
C LEU A 167 -46.96 85.16 -1.68
N ALA A 168 -48.07 85.87 -1.45
CA ALA A 168 -49.10 85.52 -0.48
C ALA A 168 -49.85 84.23 -0.81
N GLU A 169 -50.00 83.91 -2.11
CA GLU A 169 -50.69 82.70 -2.58
C GLU A 169 -49.78 81.46 -2.59
N ALA A 170 -48.52 81.56 -2.18
CA ALA A 170 -47.54 80.49 -2.23
C ALA A 170 -46.96 80.18 -0.85
N ASN A 171 -46.76 78.88 -0.59
CA ASN A 171 -46.19 78.38 0.65
C ASN A 171 -44.71 78.05 0.49
N VAL A 172 -44.34 77.34 -0.58
CA VAL A 172 -43.00 76.81 -0.79
C VAL A 172 -42.42 77.36 -2.08
N PHE A 173 -41.26 77.99 -1.97
CA PHE A 173 -40.54 78.65 -3.05
C PHE A 173 -39.27 77.86 -3.32
N THR A 174 -39.12 77.32 -4.53
CA THR A 174 -37.88 76.67 -4.96
C THR A 174 -36.80 77.71 -5.19
N PRO A 175 -36.43 78.05 -6.43
CA PRO A 175 -36.46 79.46 -6.76
C PRO A 175 -37.88 79.86 -7.20
N GLY A 176 -38.54 80.71 -6.43
CA GLY A 176 -39.71 81.46 -6.89
C GLY A 176 -39.23 82.65 -7.72
N HIS A 177 -39.51 82.65 -9.03
CA HIS A 177 -39.15 83.71 -9.98
C HIS A 177 -39.86 83.50 -11.32
N ASP A 178 -39.93 84.57 -12.09
CA ASP A 178 -40.59 84.61 -13.40
C ASP A 178 -39.87 83.77 -14.47
N ILE A 179 -40.51 82.68 -14.90
CA ILE A 179 -40.03 81.73 -15.92
C ILE A 179 -41.16 81.40 -16.91
N ASP A 180 -40.82 81.32 -18.19
CA ASP A 180 -41.72 81.24 -19.35
C ASP A 180 -41.74 79.82 -19.94
N PRO A 181 -42.60 78.91 -19.43
CA PRO A 181 -42.81 77.59 -20.03
C PRO A 181 -43.55 77.64 -21.38
N SER A 182 -44.00 78.81 -21.87
CA SER A 182 -44.57 78.95 -23.21
C SER A 182 -43.50 79.15 -24.30
N ALA A 183 -42.27 79.48 -23.91
CA ALA A 183 -41.14 79.77 -24.80
C ALA A 183 -40.54 78.55 -25.52
N SER A 184 -40.77 77.35 -24.99
CA SER A 184 -40.20 76.11 -25.50
C SER A 184 -41.27 75.00 -25.58
N ASN A 185 -40.87 73.81 -26.03
CA ASN A 185 -41.68 72.59 -25.98
C ASN A 185 -40.81 71.37 -25.58
N SER A 186 -39.77 71.61 -24.78
CA SER A 186 -38.78 70.62 -24.32
C SER A 186 -38.50 70.69 -22.83
N GLU A 187 -38.94 71.77 -22.19
CA GLU A 187 -39.02 71.98 -20.77
C GLU A 187 -40.08 71.07 -20.13
N GLU A 188 -39.89 70.77 -18.85
CA GLU A 188 -40.81 69.93 -18.09
C GLU A 188 -41.10 70.59 -16.74
N ILE A 189 -42.38 70.73 -16.40
CA ILE A 189 -42.82 70.94 -15.02
C ILE A 189 -43.71 69.75 -14.69
N GLY A 190 -43.42 69.05 -13.61
CA GLY A 190 -44.12 67.83 -13.26
C GLY A 190 -43.93 67.43 -11.81
N TYR A 191 -44.68 66.41 -11.39
CA TYR A 191 -44.53 65.80 -10.08
C TYR A 191 -44.54 64.27 -10.15
N GLU A 192 -43.89 63.64 -9.18
CA GLU A 192 -43.98 62.20 -8.96
C GLU A 192 -44.04 61.85 -7.48
N VAL A 193 -44.77 60.78 -7.18
CA VAL A 193 -44.86 60.19 -5.86
C VAL A 193 -44.00 58.93 -5.85
N LEU A 194 -42.94 58.94 -5.06
CA LEU A 194 -41.97 57.84 -5.00
C LEU A 194 -41.94 57.22 -3.60
N GLY A 195 -41.44 55.99 -3.49
CA GLY A 195 -41.37 55.25 -2.23
C GLY A 195 -42.69 54.58 -1.83
N THR A 196 -42.74 54.11 -0.58
CA THR A 196 -43.87 53.39 0.02
C THR A 196 -43.98 53.76 1.49
N TYR A 197 -45.19 53.79 2.05
CA TYR A 197 -45.41 54.09 3.47
C TYR A 197 -44.45 53.27 4.36
N PRO A 198 -43.74 53.88 5.32
CA PRO A 198 -43.86 55.27 5.80
C PRO A 198 -42.91 56.28 5.10
N ASN A 199 -42.17 55.86 4.08
CA ASN A 199 -41.12 56.62 3.41
C ASN A 199 -41.51 56.99 1.97
N ARG A 200 -42.73 57.49 1.76
CA ARG A 200 -43.08 58.15 0.49
C ARG A 200 -42.45 59.53 0.41
N VAL A 201 -42.30 60.02 -0.81
CA VAL A 201 -41.91 61.40 -1.08
C VAL A 201 -42.76 61.97 -2.20
N LEU A 202 -43.08 63.26 -2.13
CA LEU A 202 -43.53 64.04 -3.27
C LEU A 202 -42.33 64.78 -3.85
N VAL A 203 -42.08 64.58 -5.14
CA VAL A 203 -41.08 65.32 -5.91
C VAL A 203 -41.81 66.26 -6.86
N VAL A 204 -41.48 67.54 -6.85
CA VAL A 204 -41.94 68.51 -7.86
C VAL A 204 -40.70 69.13 -8.51
N ALA A 205 -40.59 69.05 -9.83
CA ALA A 205 -39.44 69.56 -10.56
C ALA A 205 -39.82 70.43 -11.75
N TYR A 206 -38.91 71.35 -12.07
CA TYR A 206 -38.88 72.23 -13.23
C TYR A 206 -37.55 71.96 -13.92
N PHE A 207 -37.58 71.56 -15.18
CA PHE A 207 -36.39 71.17 -15.94
C PHE A 207 -36.28 71.97 -17.23
N GLU A 208 -35.14 72.63 -17.41
CA GLU A 208 -34.79 73.43 -18.58
C GLU A 208 -35.84 74.51 -18.94
N VAL A 209 -36.56 75.06 -17.95
CA VAL A 209 -37.61 76.06 -18.18
C VAL A 209 -36.98 77.42 -18.50
N PRO A 210 -37.32 78.08 -19.63
CA PRO A 210 -36.76 79.37 -19.99
C PRO A 210 -37.07 80.48 -18.98
N MET A 211 -36.11 81.39 -18.71
CA MET A 211 -36.38 82.66 -18.01
C MET A 211 -37.29 83.55 -18.87
N PHE A 212 -38.31 84.18 -18.27
CA PHE A 212 -39.18 85.11 -18.99
C PHE A 212 -38.42 86.34 -19.55
N SER A 213 -39.03 86.98 -20.54
CA SER A 213 -38.56 88.07 -21.40
C SER A 213 -37.73 87.60 -22.58
N GLY A 214 -38.15 87.93 -23.81
CA GLY A 214 -37.52 87.47 -25.06
C GLY A 214 -36.04 87.82 -25.29
N THR A 215 -35.37 88.51 -24.36
CA THR A 215 -33.89 88.64 -24.29
C THR A 215 -33.21 87.60 -23.40
N CYS A 216 -33.99 86.85 -22.62
CA CYS A 216 -33.60 85.96 -21.53
C CYS A 216 -34.10 84.51 -21.72
N ASN A 217 -35.07 84.22 -22.60
CA ASN A 217 -35.56 82.85 -22.89
C ASN A 217 -34.48 81.84 -23.37
N ALA A 218 -33.22 82.27 -23.56
CA ALA A 218 -32.07 81.38 -23.79
C ALA A 218 -31.33 80.95 -22.50
N LEU A 219 -31.74 81.48 -21.35
CA LEU A 219 -31.29 81.12 -20.01
C LEU A 219 -32.33 80.16 -19.43
N LEU A 220 -31.90 78.98 -19.00
CA LEU A 220 -32.79 77.90 -18.55
C LEU A 220 -32.64 77.72 -17.04
N ALA A 221 -33.76 77.56 -16.33
CA ALA A 221 -33.83 77.24 -14.91
C ALA A 221 -34.14 75.75 -14.72
N THR A 222 -33.42 75.12 -13.79
CA THR A 222 -33.60 73.71 -13.43
C THR A 222 -33.53 73.55 -11.91
N GLN A 223 -34.66 73.19 -11.30
CA GLN A 223 -34.87 73.16 -9.86
C GLN A 223 -35.94 72.14 -9.45
N MET A 224 -35.87 71.68 -8.21
CA MET A 224 -36.72 70.62 -7.66
C MET A 224 -36.96 70.87 -6.17
N VAL A 225 -38.13 70.48 -5.68
CA VAL A 225 -38.40 70.29 -4.26
C VAL A 225 -38.80 68.84 -3.98
N VAL A 226 -38.36 68.33 -2.84
CA VAL A 226 -38.72 67.02 -2.30
C VAL A 226 -39.36 67.20 -0.93
N PHE A 227 -40.56 66.66 -0.76
CA PHE A 227 -41.28 66.60 0.51
C PHE A 227 -41.22 65.17 1.05
N TYR A 228 -40.76 64.99 2.27
CA TYR A 228 -40.63 63.68 2.90
C TYR A 228 -41.83 63.34 3.78
N GLU A 229 -42.44 62.17 3.53
CA GLU A 229 -43.47 61.62 4.41
C GLU A 229 -42.92 61.47 5.83
N PHE A 230 -43.79 61.72 6.82
CA PHE A 230 -43.57 61.50 8.26
C PHE A 230 -42.54 62.40 8.94
N SER A 231 -41.36 62.60 8.36
CA SER A 231 -40.33 63.53 8.90
C SER A 231 -40.68 64.99 8.64
N ASN A 232 -41.54 65.26 7.65
CA ASN A 232 -41.98 66.58 7.19
C ASN A 232 -40.82 67.51 6.77
N VAL A 233 -39.69 66.91 6.42
CA VAL A 233 -38.53 67.61 5.86
C VAL A 233 -38.87 68.07 4.45
N ILE A 234 -38.40 69.26 4.08
CA ILE A 234 -38.46 69.81 2.73
C ILE A 234 -37.04 70.04 2.24
N GLU A 235 -36.69 69.54 1.05
CA GLU A 235 -35.40 69.81 0.43
C GLU A 235 -35.57 70.46 -0.94
N VAL A 236 -34.88 71.58 -1.17
CA VAL A 236 -34.84 72.28 -2.46
C VAL A 236 -33.48 72.02 -3.10
N TYR A 237 -33.49 71.50 -4.33
CA TYR A 237 -32.30 71.25 -5.15
C TYR A 237 -32.32 72.14 -6.39
N ILE A 238 -31.23 72.82 -6.69
CA ILE A 238 -31.11 73.78 -7.79
C ILE A 238 -29.90 73.38 -8.62
N GLN A 239 -30.15 72.83 -9.81
CA GLN A 239 -29.08 72.55 -10.77
C GLN A 239 -28.60 73.86 -11.40
N ASP A 240 -29.54 74.68 -11.90
CA ASP A 240 -29.27 75.91 -12.64
C ASP A 240 -30.30 76.98 -12.27
N LYS A 241 -29.83 78.13 -11.73
CA LYS A 241 -30.66 79.32 -11.50
C LYS A 241 -29.97 80.54 -12.11
N PRO A 242 -30.28 80.88 -13.37
CA PRO A 242 -29.84 82.12 -13.99
C PRO A 242 -30.63 83.33 -13.45
N SER A 243 -30.27 84.53 -13.92
CA SER A 243 -30.97 85.78 -13.60
C SER A 243 -31.16 86.61 -14.87
N CYS A 244 -32.28 87.31 -14.95
CA CYS A 244 -32.61 88.26 -16.01
C CYS A 244 -32.82 89.68 -15.41
N PRO A 245 -31.76 90.44 -15.04
CA PRO A 245 -31.94 91.73 -14.36
C PRO A 245 -32.66 92.81 -15.18
N SER A 246 -32.85 92.59 -16.48
CA SER A 246 -33.67 93.44 -17.36
C SER A 246 -35.19 93.23 -17.20
N TRP A 247 -35.61 92.25 -16.40
CA TRP A 247 -36.99 91.87 -16.17
C TRP A 247 -37.25 91.65 -14.68
N ASN A 248 -38.30 92.29 -14.14
CA ASN A 248 -38.66 92.24 -12.70
C ASN A 248 -37.44 92.44 -11.75
N ASP A 249 -36.49 93.31 -12.14
CA ASP A 249 -35.17 93.53 -11.52
C ASP A 249 -34.30 92.26 -11.27
N GLY A 250 -34.68 91.11 -11.85
CA GLY A 250 -34.09 89.81 -11.60
C GLY A 250 -34.45 89.20 -10.24
N ASN A 251 -35.56 89.66 -9.64
CA ASN A 251 -36.06 89.24 -8.33
C ASN A 251 -36.35 87.73 -8.27
N ALA A 252 -35.87 87.09 -7.21
CA ALA A 252 -36.07 85.67 -6.92
C ALA A 252 -36.02 85.41 -5.41
N VAL A 253 -36.70 84.36 -4.94
CA VAL A 253 -36.69 83.94 -3.53
C VAL A 253 -36.63 82.41 -3.38
N ILE A 254 -35.94 81.92 -2.35
CA ILE A 254 -36.01 80.53 -1.87
C ILE A 254 -36.59 80.56 -0.46
N GLY A 255 -37.50 79.66 -0.11
CA GLY A 255 -38.00 79.58 1.26
C GLY A 255 -39.30 78.82 1.43
N ILE A 256 -39.78 78.81 2.66
CA ILE A 256 -41.10 78.30 3.05
C ILE A 256 -41.81 79.33 3.92
N GLN A 257 -43.14 79.45 3.81
CA GLN A 257 -43.98 80.27 4.67
C GLN A 257 -45.34 79.63 4.97
N ASN A 258 -45.92 79.96 6.12
CA ASN A 258 -47.28 79.55 6.50
C ASN A 258 -48.36 80.27 5.66
N ASP A 259 -49.59 79.74 5.68
CA ASP A 259 -50.72 80.24 4.85
C ASP A 259 -51.12 81.69 5.19
N ASP A 260 -50.98 82.09 6.45
CA ASP A 260 -51.15 83.48 6.90
C ASP A 260 -50.11 84.45 6.29
N GLY A 261 -49.06 83.92 5.64
CA GLY A 261 -47.90 84.64 5.10
C GLY A 261 -47.22 85.55 6.12
N ASN A 262 -47.15 85.12 7.38
CA ASN A 262 -46.66 85.92 8.51
C ASN A 262 -45.43 85.32 9.22
N ILE A 263 -45.12 84.03 8.98
CA ILE A 263 -43.90 83.34 9.40
C ILE A 263 -43.26 82.70 8.16
N ALA A 264 -41.96 82.93 7.96
CA ALA A 264 -41.22 82.31 6.87
C ALA A 264 -39.79 81.96 7.26
N TYR A 265 -39.26 80.95 6.58
CA TYR A 265 -37.88 80.47 6.68
C TYR A 265 -37.23 80.56 5.31
N VAL A 266 -36.11 81.30 5.25
CA VAL A 266 -35.42 81.68 4.00
C VAL A 266 -33.94 81.36 4.17
N PRO A 267 -33.29 80.67 3.21
CA PRO A 267 -31.86 80.44 3.27
C PRO A 267 -31.03 81.74 3.29
N PRO A 268 -29.85 81.75 3.93
CA PRO A 268 -28.96 82.91 3.96
C PRO A 268 -28.62 83.47 2.56
N GLY A 269 -29.02 84.71 2.29
CA GLY A 269 -28.76 85.39 1.02
C GLY A 269 -29.65 84.93 -0.15
N ARG A 270 -30.87 84.47 0.14
CA ARG A 270 -31.84 83.98 -0.84
C ARG A 270 -33.24 84.60 -0.70
N ASN A 271 -33.37 85.73 0.02
CA ASN A 271 -34.62 86.49 0.03
C ASN A 271 -34.70 87.42 -1.20
N THR A 272 -35.86 87.99 -1.47
CA THR A 272 -36.06 88.94 -2.60
C THR A 272 -35.05 90.08 -2.57
N SER A 273 -34.79 90.67 -1.40
CA SER A 273 -33.83 91.78 -1.20
C SER A 273 -32.38 91.44 -1.48
N ASP A 274 -32.04 90.16 -1.59
CA ASP A 274 -30.71 89.68 -1.96
C ASP A 274 -30.54 89.57 -3.49
N SER A 275 -31.61 89.84 -4.25
CA SER A 275 -31.65 89.78 -5.72
C SER A 275 -30.94 90.96 -6.40
N PRO A 276 -30.46 90.79 -7.64
CA PRO A 276 -30.43 89.56 -8.43
C PRO A 276 -29.31 88.61 -7.97
N TRP A 277 -29.66 87.34 -7.74
CA TRP A 277 -28.71 86.27 -7.46
C TRP A 277 -28.82 85.12 -8.48
N THR A 278 -27.74 84.37 -8.63
CA THR A 278 -27.61 83.21 -9.52
C THR A 278 -26.91 82.08 -8.79
N THR A 279 -27.27 80.84 -9.07
CA THR A 279 -26.56 79.67 -8.51
C THR A 279 -26.54 78.48 -9.46
N ASN A 280 -25.64 77.53 -9.21
CA ASN A 280 -25.49 76.27 -9.91
C ASN A 280 -25.14 75.19 -8.87
N ASN A 281 -25.79 74.02 -8.92
CA ASN A 281 -25.59 72.90 -8.00
C ASN A 281 -25.64 73.30 -6.51
N GLU A 282 -26.76 73.88 -6.08
CA GLU A 282 -27.03 74.32 -4.71
C GLU A 282 -28.21 73.55 -4.12
N ALA A 283 -28.17 73.24 -2.82
CA ALA A 283 -29.26 72.56 -2.15
C ALA A 283 -29.45 73.05 -0.70
N TRP A 284 -30.71 73.07 -0.26
CA TRP A 284 -31.14 73.50 1.06
C TRP A 284 -32.14 72.54 1.66
N ARG A 285 -32.05 72.33 2.96
CA ARG A 285 -33.03 71.60 3.76
C ARG A 285 -33.75 72.53 4.72
N PHE A 286 -35.04 72.31 4.85
CA PHE A 286 -35.91 72.85 5.89
C PHE A 286 -36.37 71.67 6.76
N THR A 287 -35.84 71.59 7.97
CA THR A 287 -36.14 70.52 8.94
C THR A 287 -37.05 71.10 10.01
N PRO A 288 -38.20 70.48 10.36
CA PRO A 288 -38.97 70.87 11.53
C PRO A 288 -38.11 70.93 12.79
N ALA A 289 -38.41 71.84 13.72
CA ALA A 289 -37.55 72.13 14.87
C ALA A 289 -38.32 72.32 16.20
N GLY A 290 -39.51 71.74 16.31
CA GLY A 290 -40.24 71.60 17.58
C GLY A 290 -39.65 70.50 18.46
N ASN A 291 -40.50 69.92 19.32
CA ASN A 291 -40.14 68.79 20.16
C ASN A 291 -39.83 67.53 19.33
N GLU A 292 -39.03 66.62 19.88
CA GLU A 292 -38.75 65.31 19.29
C GLU A 292 -40.04 64.49 19.14
N THR A 293 -40.20 63.81 18.00
CA THR A 293 -41.38 62.98 17.66
C THR A 293 -41.06 61.49 17.56
N TYR A 294 -39.92 61.07 18.09
CA TYR A 294 -39.48 59.68 18.14
C TYR A 294 -39.18 59.24 19.57
N VAL A 295 -39.19 57.93 19.80
CA VAL A 295 -38.70 57.28 21.02
C VAL A 295 -37.76 56.15 20.60
N PHE A 296 -36.54 56.13 21.14
CA PHE A 296 -35.55 55.10 20.88
C PHE A 296 -35.36 54.17 22.09
N GLU A 297 -35.30 52.86 21.82
CA GLU A 297 -35.12 51.80 22.81
C GLU A 297 -34.19 50.70 22.26
N TRP A 298 -33.24 50.26 23.06
CA TRP A 298 -32.52 49.00 22.86
C TRP A 298 -33.24 47.89 23.61
N LEU A 299 -33.44 46.73 22.97
CA LEU A 299 -34.05 45.54 23.57
C LEU A 299 -33.07 44.36 23.60
N ASP A 300 -33.16 43.56 24.65
CA ASP A 300 -32.55 42.23 24.72
C ASP A 300 -33.37 41.15 23.99
N ALA A 301 -32.84 39.93 23.89
CA ALA A 301 -33.50 38.81 23.22
C ALA A 301 -34.82 38.36 23.89
N SER A 302 -35.14 38.87 25.10
CA SER A 302 -36.42 38.66 25.78
C SER A 302 -37.48 39.71 25.45
N GLY A 303 -37.09 40.80 24.76
CA GLY A 303 -37.92 41.97 24.53
C GLY A 303 -37.96 42.94 25.72
N THR A 304 -36.97 42.87 26.62
CA THR A 304 -36.84 43.84 27.74
C THR A 304 -35.99 45.02 27.30
N VAL A 305 -36.40 46.24 27.64
CA VAL A 305 -35.66 47.46 27.31
C VAL A 305 -34.42 47.59 28.19
N ILE A 306 -33.24 47.57 27.58
CA ILE A 306 -31.92 47.64 28.23
C ILE A 306 -31.26 49.02 28.10
N GLY A 307 -31.70 49.85 27.16
CA GLY A 307 -31.17 51.20 26.94
C GLY A 307 -32.12 52.11 26.19
N THR A 308 -31.91 53.43 26.29
CA THR A 308 -32.67 54.47 25.56
C THR A 308 -31.77 55.54 24.93
N THR A 309 -30.45 55.30 24.94
CA THR A 309 -29.43 56.09 24.25
C THR A 309 -28.90 55.32 23.05
N PRO A 310 -28.51 55.97 21.94
CA PRO A 310 -28.04 55.28 20.73
C PRO A 310 -26.94 54.23 20.98
N THR A 311 -26.03 54.52 21.92
CA THR A 311 -25.04 53.56 22.43
C THR A 311 -25.52 52.88 23.71
N VAL A 312 -25.30 51.56 23.82
CA VAL A 312 -25.46 50.77 25.05
C VAL A 312 -24.32 49.76 25.18
N ASN A 313 -23.91 49.45 26.41
CA ASN A 313 -22.91 48.41 26.71
C ASN A 313 -23.63 47.09 27.04
N VAL A 314 -23.25 46.01 26.35
CA VAL A 314 -23.87 44.68 26.46
C VAL A 314 -22.81 43.61 26.73
N CYS A 315 -23.19 42.56 27.46
CA CYS A 315 -22.30 41.46 27.87
C CYS A 315 -23.00 40.10 27.68
N PRO A 316 -23.06 39.56 26.45
CA PRO A 316 -23.76 38.30 26.17
C PRO A 316 -23.02 37.08 26.74
N ASP A 317 -23.78 36.15 27.29
CA ASP A 317 -23.32 34.79 27.60
C ASP A 317 -23.45 33.93 26.33
N GLY A 318 -22.33 33.75 25.61
CA GLY A 318 -22.31 33.13 24.29
C GLY A 318 -22.78 34.08 23.19
N SER A 319 -23.93 33.81 22.55
CA SER A 319 -24.43 34.63 21.43
C SER A 319 -25.84 35.15 21.71
N GLU A 320 -26.00 36.47 21.71
CA GLU A 320 -27.28 37.15 21.92
C GLU A 320 -27.56 38.14 20.78
N ALA A 321 -28.84 38.37 20.50
CA ALA A 321 -29.31 39.38 19.57
C ALA A 321 -29.92 40.56 20.33
N TYR A 322 -29.56 41.78 19.93
CA TYR A 322 -30.08 43.03 20.50
C TYR A 322 -30.81 43.82 19.42
N THR A 323 -32.02 44.29 19.72
CA THR A 323 -32.86 45.03 18.76
C THR A 323 -32.80 46.52 19.04
N ALA A 324 -32.41 47.30 18.04
CA ALA A 324 -32.54 48.75 18.01
C ALA A 324 -33.96 49.09 17.53
N ARG A 325 -34.78 49.73 18.39
CA ARG A 325 -36.16 50.10 18.06
C ARG A 325 -36.36 51.62 18.09
N VAL A 326 -36.93 52.17 17.02
CA VAL A 326 -37.43 53.55 16.98
C VAL A 326 -38.94 53.54 16.77
N THR A 327 -39.68 54.21 17.66
CA THR A 327 -41.10 54.52 17.47
C THR A 327 -41.26 55.98 17.09
N TYR A 328 -41.60 56.24 15.84
CA TYR A 328 -41.94 57.55 15.29
C TYR A 328 -43.43 57.84 15.47
N THR A 329 -43.79 59.09 15.76
CA THR A 329 -45.18 59.56 15.91
C THR A 329 -45.42 60.81 15.07
N ASN A 330 -46.33 60.79 14.09
CA ASN A 330 -46.72 61.98 13.35
C ASN A 330 -47.55 62.88 14.29
N ALA A 331 -47.08 64.10 14.53
CA ALA A 331 -47.67 65.00 15.52
C ALA A 331 -49.05 65.57 15.14
N CYS A 332 -49.39 65.61 13.84
CA CYS A 332 -50.64 66.23 13.36
C CYS A 332 -51.80 65.22 13.32
N ASN A 333 -51.55 64.00 12.84
CA ASN A 333 -52.60 62.98 12.70
C ASN A 333 -52.54 61.89 13.80
N GLY A 334 -51.42 61.77 14.53
CA GLY A 334 -51.22 60.81 15.61
C GLY A 334 -50.82 59.40 15.17
N ASP A 335 -50.55 59.19 13.87
CA ASP A 335 -50.06 57.90 13.36
C ASP A 335 -48.71 57.54 13.96
N THR A 336 -48.48 56.25 14.20
CA THR A 336 -47.21 55.75 14.71
C THR A 336 -46.59 54.72 13.76
N VAL A 337 -45.26 54.78 13.66
CA VAL A 337 -44.44 53.87 12.88
C VAL A 337 -43.37 53.32 13.80
N VAL A 338 -43.26 52.00 13.89
CA VAL A 338 -42.19 51.32 14.62
C VAL A 338 -41.24 50.73 13.59
N LEU A 339 -39.96 51.11 13.65
CA LEU A 339 -38.88 50.46 12.92
C LEU A 339 -38.00 49.71 13.93
N GLU A 340 -37.55 48.53 13.55
CA GLU A 340 -36.67 47.65 14.32
C GLU A 340 -35.56 47.15 13.41
N ASP A 341 -34.33 47.09 13.94
CA ASP A 341 -33.17 46.43 13.31
C ASP A 341 -32.38 45.66 14.39
N GLU A 342 -31.60 44.65 14.01
CA GLU A 342 -30.98 43.69 14.92
C GLU A 342 -29.46 43.62 14.74
N VAL A 343 -28.73 43.60 15.85
CA VAL A 343 -27.29 43.31 15.90
C VAL A 343 -27.03 42.08 16.76
N ILE A 344 -26.24 41.13 16.24
CA ILE A 344 -25.84 39.94 16.99
C ILE A 344 -24.47 40.20 17.63
N VAL A 345 -24.36 39.92 18.93
CA VAL A 345 -23.08 39.93 19.64
C VAL A 345 -22.74 38.51 20.09
N THR A 346 -21.57 38.02 19.67
CA THR A 346 -21.08 36.66 19.96
C THR A 346 -19.77 36.71 20.72
N ALA A 347 -19.77 36.25 21.97
CA ALA A 347 -18.59 35.96 22.75
C ALA A 347 -17.96 34.62 22.33
N VAL A 348 -16.64 34.60 22.15
CA VAL A 348 -15.86 33.41 21.79
C VAL A 348 -14.56 33.33 22.59
N ALA A 349 -14.12 32.10 22.92
CA ALA A 349 -12.83 31.83 23.53
C ALA A 349 -11.68 32.18 22.58
N THR A 350 -10.61 32.82 23.11
CA THR A 350 -9.36 32.97 22.34
C THR A 350 -8.42 31.78 22.49
N TYR A 351 -8.65 30.95 23.51
CA TYR A 351 -7.93 29.72 23.76
C TYR A 351 -8.56 28.51 23.04
N SER A 352 -7.76 27.46 22.88
CA SER A 352 -8.20 26.16 22.39
C SER A 352 -7.71 25.04 23.30
N VAL A 353 -8.39 23.90 23.23
CA VAL A 353 -8.02 22.67 23.94
C VAL A 353 -7.58 21.64 22.91
N ASP A 354 -6.43 21.02 23.11
CA ASP A 354 -5.96 19.85 22.36
C ASP A 354 -5.99 18.61 23.27
N LEU A 355 -6.59 17.53 22.77
CA LEU A 355 -6.62 16.21 23.43
C LEU A 355 -5.63 15.22 22.78
N GLY A 356 -4.90 15.67 21.75
CA GLY A 356 -4.30 14.81 20.75
C GLY A 356 -5.33 14.37 19.69
N GLY A 357 -4.85 13.63 18.69
CA GLY A 357 -5.72 12.94 17.73
C GLY A 357 -6.20 11.59 18.24
N ASP A 358 -7.13 10.97 17.52
CA ASP A 358 -7.64 9.63 17.82
C ASP A 358 -6.52 8.58 17.97
N GLN A 359 -6.70 7.64 18.90
CA GLN A 359 -5.68 6.64 19.25
C GLN A 359 -6.20 5.22 19.01
N GLN A 360 -5.38 4.39 18.36
CA GLN A 360 -5.57 2.94 18.23
C GLN A 360 -4.36 2.26 18.88
N LEU A 361 -4.60 1.49 19.94
CA LEU A 361 -3.53 0.96 20.82
C LEU A 361 -3.72 -0.53 21.08
N CYS A 362 -2.66 -1.31 20.84
CA CYS A 362 -2.61 -2.75 21.12
C CYS A 362 -1.94 -3.03 22.47
N ASP A 363 -2.46 -3.99 23.23
CA ASP A 363 -1.87 -4.56 24.46
C ASP A 363 -1.59 -3.55 25.60
N VAL A 364 -2.31 -2.41 25.60
CA VAL A 364 -2.27 -1.44 26.71
C VAL A 364 -3.50 -1.59 27.59
N ALA A 365 -3.29 -1.72 28.90
CA ALA A 365 -4.38 -1.81 29.87
C ALA A 365 -5.07 -0.45 30.12
N THR A 366 -4.37 0.66 29.88
CA THR A 366 -4.82 2.03 30.12
C THR A 366 -4.11 3.02 29.21
N TYR A 367 -4.78 4.13 28.89
CA TYR A 367 -4.20 5.31 28.22
C TYR A 367 -4.50 6.57 29.04
N GLU A 368 -3.58 7.54 29.06
CA GLU A 368 -3.80 8.85 29.70
C GLU A 368 -4.11 9.89 28.62
N ILE A 369 -5.30 10.49 28.70
CA ILE A 369 -5.71 11.63 27.85
C ILE A 369 -5.44 12.91 28.66
N THR A 370 -4.72 13.86 28.08
CA THR A 370 -4.42 15.16 28.71
C THR A 370 -5.03 16.28 27.88
N ALA A 371 -5.81 17.14 28.51
CA ALA A 371 -6.30 18.37 27.91
C ALA A 371 -5.22 19.46 27.99
N VAL A 372 -4.62 19.78 26.85
CA VAL A 372 -3.61 20.84 26.72
C VAL A 372 -4.31 22.12 26.27
N ILE A 373 -4.24 23.16 27.10
CA ILE A 373 -4.75 24.49 26.74
C ILE A 373 -3.67 25.25 25.97
N GLU A 374 -4.02 25.74 24.78
CA GLU A 374 -3.20 26.66 23.98
C GLU A 374 -3.88 28.03 23.90
N GLY A 375 -3.13 29.11 24.08
CA GLY A 375 -3.63 30.50 23.94
C GLY A 375 -3.87 31.26 25.24
N ALA A 376 -4.27 30.57 26.33
CA ALA A 376 -4.53 31.18 27.64
C ALA A 376 -3.65 30.60 28.78
N ASP A 377 -3.72 31.22 29.97
CA ASP A 377 -3.13 30.70 31.20
C ASP A 377 -4.08 29.67 31.86
N PRO A 378 -3.68 28.39 31.97
CA PRO A 378 -4.54 27.34 32.52
C PRO A 378 -4.73 27.40 34.05
N THR A 379 -4.15 28.40 34.74
CA THR A 379 -4.19 28.49 36.22
C THR A 379 -5.61 28.56 36.79
N ASN A 380 -6.55 29.19 36.08
CA ASN A 380 -7.95 29.32 36.48
C ASN A 380 -8.87 28.28 35.80
N ALA A 381 -8.34 27.39 34.96
CA ALA A 381 -9.13 26.46 34.18
C ALA A 381 -9.82 25.40 35.05
N THR A 382 -11.11 25.20 34.82
CA THR A 382 -11.87 24.05 35.33
C THR A 382 -12.16 23.07 34.20
N TYR A 383 -12.34 21.80 34.54
CA TYR A 383 -12.50 20.70 33.59
C TYR A 383 -13.71 19.86 34.01
N LEU A 384 -14.49 19.39 33.04
CA LEU A 384 -15.54 18.40 33.23
C LEU A 384 -15.48 17.39 32.08
N TRP A 385 -14.99 16.19 32.38
CA TRP A 385 -14.93 15.10 31.40
C TRP A 385 -16.26 14.36 31.30
N SER A 386 -16.51 13.67 30.18
CA SER A 386 -17.66 12.76 30.00
C SER A 386 -17.73 11.63 31.02
N THR A 387 -16.60 11.34 31.70
CA THR A 387 -16.49 10.41 32.84
C THR A 387 -16.97 11.00 34.17
N GLY A 388 -17.14 12.32 34.26
CA GLY A 388 -17.40 13.06 35.50
C GLY A 388 -16.16 13.45 36.30
N GLU A 389 -14.95 13.14 35.80
CA GLU A 389 -13.67 13.62 36.36
C GLU A 389 -13.48 15.12 36.09
N THR A 390 -12.72 15.80 36.94
CA THR A 390 -12.48 17.25 36.86
C THR A 390 -10.99 17.65 36.89
N THR A 391 -10.13 16.77 36.39
CA THR A 391 -8.67 16.94 36.34
C THR A 391 -8.19 17.30 34.92
N PRO A 392 -7.01 17.93 34.76
CA PRO A 392 -6.47 18.24 33.42
C PRO A 392 -6.15 17.00 32.56
N SER A 393 -5.99 15.83 33.17
CA SER A 393 -5.88 14.54 32.48
C SER A 393 -6.80 13.49 33.12
N ILE A 394 -7.15 12.47 32.34
CA ILE A 394 -7.87 11.27 32.78
C ILE A 394 -7.18 10.00 32.29
N ILE A 395 -7.29 8.92 33.06
CA ILE A 395 -6.80 7.60 32.67
C ILE A 395 -8.00 6.73 32.27
N VAL A 396 -8.02 6.28 31.02
CA VAL A 396 -9.08 5.47 30.43
C VAL A 396 -8.63 4.03 30.18
N SER A 397 -9.56 3.08 30.22
CA SER A 397 -9.30 1.63 30.09
C SER A 397 -10.31 0.90 29.19
N GLN A 398 -11.11 1.67 28.44
CA GLN A 398 -12.14 1.15 27.55
C GLN A 398 -12.09 1.92 26.22
N SER A 399 -12.56 1.27 25.15
CA SER A 399 -12.71 1.90 23.84
C SER A 399 -14.00 2.72 23.81
N ASP A 400 -13.88 4.04 23.74
CA ASP A 400 -15.01 4.97 23.74
C ASP A 400 -14.60 6.35 23.17
N VAL A 401 -15.56 7.24 22.99
CA VAL A 401 -15.33 8.67 22.71
C VAL A 401 -15.33 9.44 24.02
N TYR A 402 -14.18 9.99 24.38
CA TYR A 402 -14.01 10.82 25.57
C TYR A 402 -14.11 12.30 25.19
N SER A 403 -14.88 13.07 25.94
CA SER A 403 -14.99 14.51 25.75
C SER A 403 -14.65 15.27 27.03
N VAL A 404 -14.16 16.49 26.88
CA VAL A 404 -13.95 17.43 27.98
C VAL A 404 -14.61 18.76 27.66
N GLU A 405 -15.25 19.32 28.67
CA GLU A 405 -15.62 20.72 28.76
C GLU A 405 -14.55 21.42 29.61
N VAL A 406 -13.94 22.47 29.06
CA VAL A 406 -12.95 23.30 29.77
C VAL A 406 -13.53 24.70 29.88
N ASP A 407 -13.54 25.25 31.09
CA ASP A 407 -14.01 26.60 31.40
C ASP A 407 -12.87 27.43 31.96
N ILE A 408 -12.62 28.59 31.35
CA ILE A 408 -11.69 29.62 31.82
C ILE A 408 -12.46 30.94 31.86
N GLU A 409 -12.64 31.48 33.07
CA GLU A 409 -13.28 32.79 33.31
C GLU A 409 -14.68 32.93 32.69
N ASP A 410 -15.54 31.92 32.95
CA ASP A 410 -16.91 31.78 32.45
C ASP A 410 -17.01 31.58 30.92
N CYS A 411 -15.91 31.14 30.28
CA CYS A 411 -15.86 30.86 28.86
C CYS A 411 -15.51 29.41 28.56
N VAL A 412 -16.39 28.73 27.82
CA VAL A 412 -16.43 27.27 27.73
C VAL A 412 -15.99 26.74 26.35
N VAL A 413 -14.98 25.87 26.34
CA VAL A 413 -14.51 25.13 25.16
C VAL A 413 -14.77 23.63 25.33
N ASN A 414 -15.47 23.03 24.37
CA ASN A 414 -15.76 21.60 24.32
C ASN A 414 -14.88 20.89 23.27
N GLN A 415 -14.30 19.73 23.62
CA GLN A 415 -13.50 18.88 22.72
C GLN A 415 -13.75 17.39 22.95
N SER A 416 -13.43 16.55 21.96
CA SER A 416 -13.51 15.08 22.09
C SER A 416 -12.44 14.34 21.27
N VAL A 417 -12.13 13.12 21.70
CA VAL A 417 -11.15 12.21 21.09
C VAL A 417 -11.65 10.76 21.15
N GLN A 418 -11.43 9.98 20.10
CA GLN A 418 -11.75 8.56 20.06
C GLN A 418 -10.55 7.71 20.49
N ILE A 419 -10.76 6.83 21.47
CA ILE A 419 -9.76 5.86 21.93
C ILE A 419 -10.26 4.46 21.59
N GLU A 420 -9.42 3.67 20.92
CA GLU A 420 -9.66 2.26 20.66
C GLU A 420 -8.51 1.42 21.25
N LEU A 421 -8.87 0.55 22.19
CA LEU A 421 -7.99 -0.43 22.81
C LEU A 421 -8.36 -1.83 22.30
N GLU A 422 -7.36 -2.60 21.89
CA GLU A 422 -7.50 -3.99 21.43
C GLU A 422 -6.28 -4.80 21.92
N ASN A 423 -6.33 -6.13 21.88
CA ASN A 423 -5.17 -6.98 22.20
C ASN A 423 -4.61 -7.62 20.93
N THR A 424 -3.33 -7.97 20.93
CA THR A 424 -2.77 -8.77 19.83
C THR A 424 -3.35 -10.19 19.84
N PRO A 425 -3.64 -10.77 18.66
CA PRO A 425 -4.09 -12.16 18.58
C PRO A 425 -2.97 -13.12 18.98
N ALA A 426 -3.17 -13.88 20.04
CA ALA A 426 -2.20 -14.81 20.61
C ALA A 426 -2.20 -16.14 19.84
N ILE A 427 -1.38 -16.21 18.80
CA ILE A 427 -1.19 -17.35 17.89
C ILE A 427 0.11 -18.12 18.19
N GLU A 428 0.15 -19.41 17.82
CA GLU A 428 1.31 -20.29 17.98
C GLU A 428 1.16 -21.48 17.02
N LEU A 429 2.07 -21.61 16.05
CA LEU A 429 2.12 -22.71 15.07
C LEU A 429 2.84 -23.95 15.61
N GLY A 430 3.62 -23.81 16.68
CA GLY A 430 4.39 -24.87 17.32
C GLY A 430 5.82 -25.02 16.78
N ASN A 431 6.51 -26.05 17.28
CA ASN A 431 7.90 -26.33 16.90
C ASN A 431 8.03 -26.83 15.45
N ASN A 432 9.17 -26.53 14.82
CA ASN A 432 9.57 -27.04 13.50
C ASN A 432 9.34 -28.55 13.33
N ILE A 433 8.95 -28.95 12.11
CA ILE A 433 8.56 -30.31 11.74
C ILE A 433 9.57 -30.88 10.75
N GLU A 434 10.18 -32.03 11.04
CA GLU A 434 10.87 -32.87 10.06
C GLU A 434 9.92 -34.00 9.63
N THR A 435 9.63 -34.13 8.33
CA THR A 435 8.69 -35.16 7.84
C THR A 435 8.97 -35.60 6.41
N CYS A 436 8.65 -36.87 6.12
CA CYS A 436 8.60 -37.41 4.76
C CYS A 436 7.21 -37.28 4.11
N PHE A 437 6.24 -36.59 4.72
CA PHE A 437 4.85 -36.47 4.25
C PHE A 437 4.16 -37.83 4.06
N ASP A 438 4.44 -38.76 4.97
CA ASP A 438 3.70 -40.00 5.20
C ASP A 438 2.35 -39.76 5.89
N GLU A 439 2.24 -38.72 6.72
CA GLU A 439 0.99 -38.22 7.29
C GLU A 439 0.60 -36.81 6.79
N ILE A 440 -0.67 -36.43 6.98
CA ILE A 440 -1.18 -35.09 6.62
C ILE A 440 -0.77 -34.09 7.71
N ILE A 441 0.05 -33.10 7.34
CA ILE A 441 0.41 -31.99 8.23
C ILE A 441 -0.64 -30.87 8.12
N LEU A 442 -1.20 -30.49 9.26
CA LEU A 442 -2.14 -29.38 9.42
C LEU A 442 -1.54 -28.34 10.38
N LEU A 443 -1.29 -27.14 9.89
CA LEU A 443 -0.92 -25.99 10.72
C LEU A 443 -2.19 -25.29 11.20
N ASP A 444 -2.21 -24.81 12.44
CA ASP A 444 -3.34 -24.09 13.04
C ASP A 444 -2.86 -22.77 13.64
N ALA A 445 -3.36 -21.65 13.10
CA ALA A 445 -3.08 -20.29 13.53
C ALA A 445 -4.24 -19.68 14.32
N SER A 446 -5.19 -20.49 14.81
CA SER A 446 -6.36 -20.03 15.58
C SER A 446 -5.89 -19.25 16.82
N PRO A 447 -6.24 -17.95 16.96
CA PRO A 447 -5.82 -17.15 18.11
C PRO A 447 -6.47 -17.67 19.40
N SER A 448 -5.66 -17.92 20.42
CA SER A 448 -6.10 -18.50 21.70
C SER A 448 -6.92 -17.55 22.58
N ASN A 449 -6.90 -16.25 22.27
CA ASN A 449 -7.60 -15.17 22.98
C ASN A 449 -8.76 -14.52 22.19
N TYR A 450 -9.03 -14.95 20.95
CA TYR A 450 -10.13 -14.43 20.11
C TYR A 450 -10.95 -15.56 19.50
N ASP A 451 -12.16 -15.25 19.01
CA ASP A 451 -12.87 -16.14 18.09
C ASP A 451 -12.15 -16.11 16.73
N PRO A 452 -11.68 -17.24 16.18
CA PRO A 452 -11.03 -17.30 14.86
C PRO A 452 -11.85 -16.69 13.72
N ALA A 453 -13.18 -16.61 13.85
CA ALA A 453 -14.05 -15.99 12.84
C ALA A 453 -13.98 -14.44 12.80
N LEU A 454 -13.38 -13.81 13.82
CA LEU A 454 -13.15 -12.35 13.89
C LEU A 454 -11.78 -11.94 13.34
N ALA A 455 -10.89 -12.91 13.11
CA ALA A 455 -9.55 -12.68 12.59
C ALA A 455 -9.48 -12.85 11.06
N THR A 456 -8.47 -12.23 10.45
CA THR A 456 -8.10 -12.49 9.05
C THR A 456 -6.70 -13.10 8.99
N TYR A 457 -6.53 -14.06 8.07
CA TYR A 457 -5.32 -14.89 7.97
C TYR A 457 -4.64 -14.65 6.63
N LYS A 458 -3.31 -14.51 6.67
CA LYS A 458 -2.48 -14.33 5.48
C LYS A 458 -1.27 -15.24 5.55
N TRP A 459 -1.41 -16.43 4.97
CA TRP A 459 -0.34 -17.41 4.89
C TRP A 459 0.69 -17.07 3.80
N SER A 460 1.94 -17.48 4.03
CA SER A 460 3.05 -17.37 3.10
C SER A 460 3.95 -18.61 3.16
N LEU A 461 4.49 -19.02 2.01
CA LEU A 461 5.51 -20.07 1.90
C LEU A 461 6.81 -19.45 1.40
N ASN A 462 7.91 -19.62 2.13
CA ASN A 462 9.23 -19.06 1.84
C ASN A 462 9.15 -17.53 1.55
N GLY A 463 8.35 -16.81 2.36
CA GLY A 463 8.10 -15.37 2.20
C GLY A 463 7.17 -14.97 1.05
N THR A 464 6.68 -15.92 0.25
CA THR A 464 5.72 -15.66 -0.83
C THR A 464 4.29 -15.90 -0.34
N VAL A 465 3.44 -14.86 -0.39
CA VAL A 465 2.04 -14.93 0.05
C VAL A 465 1.25 -15.97 -0.75
N LEU A 466 0.42 -16.74 -0.06
CA LEU A 466 -0.54 -17.71 -0.62
C LEU A 466 -1.94 -17.05 -0.65
N PRO A 467 -2.32 -16.34 -1.74
CA PRO A 467 -3.49 -15.44 -1.72
C PRO A 467 -4.85 -16.14 -1.67
N SER A 468 -4.89 -17.47 -1.81
CA SER A 468 -6.10 -18.28 -1.68
C SER A 468 -6.28 -18.89 -0.29
N GLU A 469 -5.24 -18.83 0.56
CA GLU A 469 -5.24 -19.42 1.90
C GLU A 469 -5.54 -18.35 2.94
N THR A 470 -6.82 -18.27 3.33
CA THR A 470 -7.35 -17.28 4.30
C THR A 470 -8.06 -17.92 5.49
N ASN A 471 -7.90 -19.23 5.67
CA ASN A 471 -8.48 -19.99 6.78
C ASN A 471 -7.55 -19.97 8.01
N PRO A 472 -8.07 -20.19 9.23
CA PRO A 472 -7.25 -20.34 10.43
C PRO A 472 -6.29 -21.54 10.37
N THR A 473 -6.60 -22.55 9.55
CA THR A 473 -5.75 -23.73 9.37
C THR A 473 -5.26 -23.85 7.93
N LEU A 474 -4.06 -24.44 7.76
CA LEU A 474 -3.42 -24.68 6.47
C LEU A 474 -2.91 -26.12 6.39
N ILE A 475 -3.29 -26.84 5.32
CA ILE A 475 -2.72 -28.16 5.01
C ILE A 475 -1.45 -27.95 4.17
N VAL A 476 -0.34 -28.56 4.58
CA VAL A 476 0.97 -28.40 3.92
C VAL A 476 1.47 -29.74 3.36
N SER A 477 2.13 -29.67 2.19
CA SER A 477 2.53 -30.87 1.41
C SER A 477 3.92 -30.75 0.76
N THR A 478 4.65 -29.67 1.04
CA THR A 478 6.01 -29.43 0.52
C THR A 478 6.88 -28.82 1.62
N PRO A 479 8.18 -29.14 1.70
CA PRO A 479 9.11 -28.47 2.60
C PRO A 479 9.21 -26.95 2.36
N GLY A 480 9.51 -26.21 3.41
CA GLY A 480 9.74 -24.77 3.41
C GLY A 480 9.33 -24.10 4.72
N THR A 481 9.67 -22.83 4.86
CA THR A 481 9.23 -21.99 5.98
C THR A 481 7.81 -21.51 5.68
N TYR A 482 6.85 -21.92 6.50
CA TYR A 482 5.48 -21.39 6.46
C TYR A 482 5.36 -20.28 7.50
N SER A 483 4.77 -19.16 7.12
CA SER A 483 4.46 -18.07 8.06
C SER A 483 3.05 -17.56 7.87
N VAL A 484 2.45 -17.11 8.96
CA VAL A 484 1.11 -16.53 8.98
C VAL A 484 1.18 -15.14 9.60
N VAL A 485 0.42 -14.21 9.03
CA VAL A 485 0.02 -12.97 9.72
C VAL A 485 -1.45 -13.10 10.04
N VAL A 486 -1.81 -12.86 11.30
CA VAL A 486 -3.19 -12.89 11.81
C VAL A 486 -3.54 -11.51 12.33
N THR A 487 -4.58 -10.91 11.75
CA THR A 487 -5.02 -9.55 12.04
C THR A 487 -6.41 -9.56 12.65
N VAL A 488 -6.56 -8.93 13.83
CA VAL A 488 -7.84 -8.68 14.51
C VAL A 488 -7.96 -7.18 14.75
N GLY A 489 -9.03 -6.56 14.23
CA GLY A 489 -9.17 -5.11 14.26
C GLY A 489 -8.00 -4.41 13.55
N PHE A 490 -7.20 -3.67 14.31
CA PHE A 490 -5.96 -3.02 13.85
C PHE A 490 -4.68 -3.69 14.42
N CYS A 491 -4.80 -4.73 15.25
CA CYS A 491 -3.66 -5.43 15.84
C CYS A 491 -3.29 -6.66 15.00
N GLU A 492 -1.98 -6.86 14.79
CA GLU A 492 -1.42 -7.98 14.04
C GLU A 492 -0.47 -8.81 14.90
N ALA A 493 -0.57 -10.12 14.79
CA ALA A 493 0.46 -11.05 15.23
C ALA A 493 1.01 -11.82 14.02
N ASN A 494 2.24 -12.31 14.13
CA ASN A 494 2.86 -13.14 13.13
C ASN A 494 3.61 -14.29 13.80
N ASP A 495 3.62 -15.44 13.14
CA ASP A 495 4.38 -16.60 13.56
C ASP A 495 4.85 -17.42 12.34
N SER A 496 5.86 -18.26 12.53
CA SER A 496 6.50 -19.03 11.48
C SER A 496 7.06 -20.35 11.96
N ILE A 497 6.87 -21.38 11.14
CA ILE A 497 7.32 -22.76 11.37
C ILE A 497 8.09 -23.28 10.14
N ASP A 498 9.24 -23.91 10.36
CA ASP A 498 9.93 -24.61 9.29
C ASP A 498 9.41 -26.05 9.18
N VAL A 499 8.94 -26.40 7.97
CA VAL A 499 8.68 -27.79 7.59
C VAL A 499 9.87 -28.27 6.78
N LEU A 500 10.74 -29.04 7.41
CA LEU A 500 11.96 -29.56 6.83
C LEU A 500 11.71 -30.93 6.17
N PRO A 501 12.49 -31.30 5.13
CA PRO A 501 12.52 -32.68 4.66
C PRO A 501 12.87 -33.61 5.82
N GLY A 502 12.25 -34.79 5.85
CA GLY A 502 12.61 -35.85 6.79
C GLY A 502 14.06 -36.31 6.60
N ASN A 503 14.57 -37.04 7.59
CA ASN A 503 15.91 -37.60 7.56
C ASN A 503 16.07 -38.59 6.39
N ASP A 504 17.29 -38.67 5.83
CA ASP A 504 17.61 -39.65 4.79
C ASP A 504 17.27 -41.08 5.26
N ILE A 505 16.66 -41.88 4.40
CA ILE A 505 16.28 -43.26 4.73
C ILE A 505 17.56 -44.11 4.80
N LEU A 506 17.88 -44.64 5.98
CA LEU A 506 19.11 -45.39 6.22
C LEU A 506 18.93 -46.88 5.96
N ILE A 507 19.17 -47.28 4.71
CA ILE A 507 19.22 -48.67 4.23
C ILE A 507 20.67 -49.12 3.97
N SER A 508 20.93 -50.42 4.04
CA SER A 508 22.20 -51.00 3.58
C SER A 508 22.02 -52.49 3.27
N LEU A 509 22.40 -52.91 2.07
CA LEU A 509 22.40 -54.31 1.60
C LEU A 509 23.66 -55.09 2.00
N GLY A 510 24.65 -54.42 2.57
CA GLY A 510 25.95 -54.98 2.96
C GLY A 510 27.08 -54.73 1.96
N ASP A 511 28.21 -55.39 2.19
CA ASP A 511 29.32 -55.46 1.22
C ASP A 511 28.98 -56.46 0.08
N ASP A 512 29.73 -56.42 -1.02
CA ASP A 512 29.59 -57.37 -2.14
C ASP A 512 29.77 -58.83 -1.67
N ILE A 513 28.98 -59.74 -2.26
CA ILE A 513 28.80 -61.12 -1.77
C ILE A 513 29.34 -62.12 -2.79
N GLU A 514 30.34 -62.89 -2.39
CA GLU A 514 30.83 -64.08 -3.10
C GLU A 514 30.18 -65.34 -2.51
N THR A 515 29.54 -66.17 -3.34
CA THR A 515 28.82 -67.37 -2.90
C THR A 515 28.85 -68.46 -3.97
N CYS A 516 28.62 -69.71 -3.58
CA CYS A 516 28.43 -70.83 -4.51
C CYS A 516 26.96 -71.25 -4.68
N PHE A 517 26.02 -70.49 -4.11
CA PHE A 517 24.58 -70.78 -4.11
C PHE A 517 24.21 -72.17 -3.52
N ASP A 518 25.05 -72.65 -2.60
CA ASP A 518 24.87 -73.86 -1.80
C ASP A 518 23.90 -73.66 -0.61
N GLU A 519 23.74 -72.42 -0.14
CA GLU A 519 22.70 -72.00 0.82
C GLU A 519 21.78 -70.90 0.25
N ILE A 520 20.63 -70.65 0.92
CA ILE A 520 19.66 -69.61 0.52
C ILE A 520 20.18 -68.23 0.94
N LEU A 521 20.51 -67.39 -0.04
CA LEU A 521 20.87 -65.99 0.17
C LEU A 521 19.64 -65.07 0.25
N ILE A 522 19.59 -64.19 1.25
CA ILE A 522 18.53 -63.20 1.45
C ILE A 522 19.14 -61.82 1.66
N LEU A 523 18.71 -60.85 0.87
CA LEU A 523 19.02 -59.43 1.05
C LEU A 523 17.92 -58.77 1.90
N ASP A 524 18.29 -57.82 2.76
CA ASP A 524 17.36 -57.06 3.61
C ASP A 524 17.55 -55.55 3.42
N ALA A 525 16.52 -54.89 2.92
CA ALA A 525 16.47 -53.45 2.68
C ALA A 525 15.66 -52.70 3.77
N SER A 526 15.36 -53.35 4.90
CA SER A 526 14.61 -52.75 6.00
C SER A 526 15.29 -51.46 6.49
N PRO A 527 14.64 -50.29 6.43
CA PRO A 527 15.24 -49.04 6.87
C PRO A 527 15.48 -49.06 8.38
N SER A 528 16.69 -48.67 8.79
CA SER A 528 17.12 -48.70 10.20
C SER A 528 16.54 -47.57 11.05
N ASN A 529 16.04 -46.51 10.43
CA ASN A 529 15.52 -45.29 11.06
C ASN A 529 14.01 -45.02 10.81
N TYR A 530 13.32 -45.91 10.10
CA TYR A 530 11.88 -45.82 9.82
C TYR A 530 11.20 -47.18 10.04
N ASP A 531 9.87 -47.21 10.18
CA ASP A 531 9.12 -48.47 10.20
C ASP A 531 9.12 -49.10 8.79
N PRO A 532 9.64 -50.33 8.59
CA PRO A 532 9.62 -50.98 7.28
C PRO A 532 8.22 -51.12 6.66
N ALA A 533 7.15 -51.07 7.47
CA ALA A 533 5.77 -51.12 7.01
C ALA A 533 5.24 -49.79 6.43
N SER A 534 5.92 -48.66 6.65
CA SER A 534 5.58 -47.37 6.03
C SER A 534 6.24 -47.17 4.66
N ALA A 535 7.18 -48.05 4.29
CA ALA A 535 7.96 -47.96 3.07
C ALA A 535 7.38 -48.82 1.93
N THR A 536 7.67 -48.40 0.69
CA THR A 536 7.50 -49.21 -0.52
C THR A 536 8.86 -49.56 -1.10
N TYR A 537 8.99 -50.80 -1.58
CA TYR A 537 10.25 -51.36 -2.09
C TYR A 537 10.11 -51.66 -3.59
N GLN A 538 11.14 -51.33 -4.36
CA GLN A 538 11.27 -51.72 -5.76
C GLN A 538 12.66 -52.33 -5.98
N TRP A 539 12.70 -53.65 -6.08
CA TRP A 539 13.93 -54.37 -6.40
C TRP A 539 14.21 -54.42 -7.91
N SER A 540 15.49 -54.46 -8.27
CA SER A 540 15.97 -54.65 -9.64
C SER A 540 17.17 -55.59 -9.67
N LEU A 541 17.30 -56.36 -10.74
CA LEU A 541 18.47 -57.20 -11.05
C LEU A 541 19.10 -56.73 -12.36
N ASN A 542 20.40 -56.42 -12.33
CA ASN A 542 21.16 -55.92 -13.48
C ASN A 542 20.47 -54.73 -14.18
N GLY A 543 19.88 -53.83 -13.38
CA GLY A 543 19.10 -52.66 -13.85
C GLY A 543 17.70 -52.97 -14.38
N THR A 544 17.22 -54.21 -14.31
CA THR A 544 15.86 -54.60 -14.71
C THR A 544 14.98 -54.76 -13.47
N VAL A 545 13.91 -53.96 -13.38
CA VAL A 545 12.94 -54.00 -12.27
C VAL A 545 12.29 -55.38 -12.14
N LEU A 546 12.16 -55.85 -10.89
CA LEU A 546 11.48 -57.07 -10.48
C LEU A 546 10.07 -56.72 -9.94
N PRO A 547 9.02 -56.57 -10.79
CA PRO A 547 7.75 -55.93 -10.40
C PRO A 547 6.88 -56.74 -9.42
N SER A 548 7.27 -57.96 -9.07
CA SER A 548 6.61 -58.79 -8.05
C SER A 548 7.31 -58.74 -6.69
N GLU A 549 8.51 -58.16 -6.63
CA GLU A 549 9.32 -58.07 -5.41
C GLU A 549 9.14 -56.68 -4.78
N THR A 550 8.22 -56.61 -3.81
CA THR A 550 7.87 -55.37 -3.09
C THR A 550 7.99 -55.50 -1.57
N ASN A 551 8.66 -56.57 -1.11
CA ASN A 551 8.92 -56.81 0.31
C ASN A 551 10.25 -56.15 0.74
N PRO A 552 10.44 -55.89 2.05
CA PRO A 552 11.72 -55.41 2.58
C PRO A 552 12.87 -56.40 2.37
N THR A 553 12.59 -57.69 2.19
CA THR A 553 13.60 -58.73 1.92
C THR A 553 13.42 -59.34 0.54
N LEU A 554 14.54 -59.75 -0.08
CA LEU A 554 14.59 -60.42 -1.38
C LEU A 554 15.41 -61.71 -1.28
N VAL A 555 14.89 -62.81 -1.81
CA VAL A 555 15.64 -64.07 -1.95
C VAL A 555 16.41 -64.05 -3.27
N VAL A 556 17.73 -64.26 -3.20
CA VAL A 556 18.64 -64.25 -4.34
C VAL A 556 18.88 -65.69 -4.83
N THR A 557 18.89 -65.88 -6.15
CA THR A 557 19.01 -67.22 -6.78
C THR A 557 19.92 -67.26 -8.01
N GLU A 558 20.51 -66.13 -8.41
CA GLU A 558 21.50 -66.04 -9.49
C GLU A 558 22.47 -64.87 -9.23
N GLY A 559 23.63 -64.88 -9.89
CA GLY A 559 24.61 -63.79 -9.78
C GLY A 559 24.18 -62.53 -10.54
N GLY A 560 24.58 -61.36 -10.04
CA GLY A 560 24.32 -60.07 -10.66
C GLY A 560 24.35 -58.91 -9.67
N THR A 561 24.15 -57.69 -10.19
CA THR A 561 23.96 -56.50 -9.34
C THR A 561 22.49 -56.40 -8.95
N TYR A 562 22.21 -56.60 -7.66
CA TYR A 562 20.90 -56.34 -7.08
C TYR A 562 20.85 -54.91 -6.57
N SER A 563 19.76 -54.19 -6.85
CA SER A 563 19.54 -52.84 -6.32
C SER A 563 18.11 -52.68 -5.84
N VAL A 564 17.92 -51.87 -4.80
CA VAL A 564 16.61 -51.57 -4.22
C VAL A 564 16.38 -50.07 -4.18
N VAL A 565 15.17 -49.64 -4.54
CA VAL A 565 14.68 -48.29 -4.26
C VAL A 565 13.66 -48.40 -3.13
N VAL A 566 13.88 -47.66 -2.04
CA VAL A 566 13.00 -47.61 -0.87
C VAL A 566 12.39 -46.22 -0.79
N THR A 567 11.05 -46.13 -0.71
CA THR A 567 10.32 -44.86 -0.72
C THR A 567 9.35 -44.78 0.46
N ILE A 568 9.41 -43.68 1.22
CA ILE A 568 8.50 -43.33 2.32
C ILE A 568 7.97 -41.92 2.06
N GLY A 569 6.69 -41.79 1.74
CA GLY A 569 6.09 -40.50 1.35
C GLY A 569 6.82 -39.85 0.17
N VAL A 570 7.54 -38.75 0.40
CA VAL A 570 8.39 -38.06 -0.59
C VAL A 570 9.89 -38.40 -0.48
N CYS A 571 10.31 -39.11 0.57
CA CYS A 571 11.70 -39.51 0.80
C CYS A 571 12.02 -40.78 0.00
N VAL A 572 13.20 -40.81 -0.61
CA VAL A 572 13.68 -41.93 -1.44
C VAL A 572 15.14 -42.23 -1.08
N ALA A 573 15.48 -43.50 -0.93
CA ALA A 573 16.87 -43.98 -0.88
C ALA A 573 17.05 -45.15 -1.85
N GLU A 574 18.30 -45.32 -2.31
CA GLU A 574 18.70 -46.41 -3.20
C GLU A 574 19.97 -47.06 -2.64
N ASP A 575 20.07 -48.38 -2.76
CA ASP A 575 21.30 -49.11 -2.47
C ASP A 575 21.46 -50.31 -3.41
N SER A 576 22.70 -50.80 -3.57
CA SER A 576 23.04 -51.89 -4.47
C SER A 576 24.19 -52.75 -3.97
N VAL A 577 24.08 -54.07 -4.19
CA VAL A 577 25.11 -55.06 -3.87
C VAL A 577 25.37 -55.96 -5.08
N VAL A 578 26.63 -56.34 -5.31
CA VAL A 578 27.00 -57.34 -6.31
C VAL A 578 27.02 -58.71 -5.67
N VAL A 579 26.34 -59.68 -6.29
CA VAL A 579 26.41 -61.10 -5.92
C VAL A 579 27.12 -61.85 -7.04
N SER A 580 28.18 -62.57 -6.71
CA SER A 580 29.05 -63.26 -7.67
C SER A 580 29.47 -64.66 -7.19
N GLY A 581 29.88 -65.51 -8.14
CA GLY A 581 30.44 -66.83 -7.84
C GLY A 581 31.84 -66.73 -7.26
N ARG A 582 32.19 -67.59 -6.28
CA ARG A 582 33.59 -67.77 -5.85
C ARG A 582 34.46 -68.33 -6.99
N ASP A 583 35.67 -67.82 -7.16
CA ASP A 583 36.69 -68.34 -8.08
C ASP A 583 37.95 -68.88 -7.38
N ASP A 584 37.94 -68.93 -6.03
CA ASP A 584 39.06 -69.28 -5.17
C ASP A 584 39.12 -70.75 -4.75
N LEU A 585 38.33 -71.64 -5.38
CA LEU A 585 38.39 -73.09 -5.11
C LEU A 585 39.75 -73.67 -5.51
N VAL A 586 40.61 -73.91 -4.54
CA VAL A 586 41.94 -74.50 -4.76
C VAL A 586 41.90 -76.02 -4.62
N VAL A 587 42.30 -76.73 -5.67
CA VAL A 587 42.75 -78.12 -5.64
C VAL A 587 44.20 -78.18 -6.10
N VAL A 588 44.97 -79.11 -5.54
CA VAL A 588 46.39 -79.29 -5.82
C VAL A 588 46.69 -80.76 -6.09
N LEU A 589 47.38 -81.03 -7.19
CA LEU A 589 48.02 -82.30 -7.52
C LEU A 589 49.51 -82.26 -7.17
N GLY A 590 50.16 -83.43 -7.18
CA GLY A 590 51.60 -83.52 -6.95
C GLY A 590 52.44 -82.98 -8.12
N ASP A 591 53.75 -82.88 -7.93
CA ASP A 591 54.69 -82.56 -9.00
C ASP A 591 54.65 -83.61 -10.14
N ASP A 592 54.87 -83.16 -11.38
CA ASP A 592 55.05 -84.04 -12.56
C ASP A 592 56.09 -85.14 -12.31
N PHE A 593 55.78 -86.37 -12.72
CA PHE A 593 56.64 -87.52 -12.42
C PHE A 593 56.78 -88.52 -13.57
N ARG A 594 57.81 -89.37 -13.48
CA ARG A 594 58.03 -90.51 -14.38
C ARG A 594 57.77 -91.82 -13.66
N THR A 595 57.23 -92.80 -14.38
CA THR A 595 56.91 -94.12 -13.83
C THR A 595 57.28 -95.25 -14.80
N CYS A 596 57.36 -96.47 -14.28
CA CYS A 596 57.61 -97.68 -15.03
C CYS A 596 56.30 -98.21 -15.64
N ALA A 597 56.35 -98.81 -16.83
CA ALA A 597 55.13 -99.39 -17.40
C ALA A 597 54.64 -100.61 -16.59
N ASN A 598 53.32 -100.76 -16.48
CA ASN A 598 52.61 -101.67 -15.57
C ASN A 598 52.83 -101.40 -14.06
N GLU A 599 53.48 -100.31 -13.68
CA GLU A 599 53.52 -99.86 -12.28
C GLU A 599 52.21 -99.16 -11.94
N LEU A 600 51.67 -99.46 -10.75
CA LEU A 600 50.48 -98.80 -10.22
C LEU A 600 50.90 -97.51 -9.53
N GLN A 601 50.35 -96.39 -9.98
CA GLN A 601 50.59 -95.07 -9.43
C GLN A 601 49.26 -94.47 -8.98
N THR A 602 49.24 -93.83 -7.82
CA THR A 602 48.04 -93.18 -7.29
C THR A 602 48.26 -91.67 -7.31
N ILE A 603 47.53 -90.95 -8.16
CA ILE A 603 47.47 -89.49 -8.10
C ILE A 603 46.43 -89.12 -7.04
N VAL A 604 46.79 -88.25 -6.10
CA VAL A 604 45.90 -87.76 -5.04
C VAL A 604 45.63 -86.28 -5.26
N ALA A 605 44.36 -85.90 -5.23
CA ALA A 605 43.94 -84.50 -5.18
C ALA A 605 43.86 -84.04 -3.73
N ALA A 606 44.55 -82.95 -3.42
CA ALA A 606 44.51 -82.29 -2.12
C ALA A 606 43.74 -80.97 -2.24
N THR A 607 42.80 -80.73 -1.34
CA THR A 607 42.11 -79.44 -1.18
C THR A 607 41.75 -79.28 0.29
N ASP A 608 41.74 -78.03 0.76
CA ASP A 608 41.23 -77.66 2.08
C ASP A 608 39.71 -77.35 2.04
N GLU A 609 39.09 -77.32 0.85
CA GLU A 609 37.65 -77.11 0.67
C GLU A 609 36.83 -78.35 1.12
N THR A 610 35.71 -78.12 1.78
CA THR A 610 34.79 -79.17 2.25
C THR A 610 33.60 -79.36 1.32
N ASP A 611 32.99 -80.55 1.36
CA ASP A 611 31.79 -80.91 0.59
C ASP A 611 31.90 -80.79 -0.95
N VAL A 612 33.13 -80.69 -1.47
CA VAL A 612 33.48 -80.76 -2.89
C VAL A 612 33.11 -82.10 -3.54
N VAL A 613 32.64 -82.02 -4.78
CA VAL A 613 32.54 -83.16 -5.71
C VAL A 613 33.75 -83.15 -6.66
N TYR A 614 34.35 -84.31 -6.92
CA TYR A 614 35.51 -84.46 -7.79
C TYR A 614 35.11 -85.03 -9.16
N GLN A 615 35.80 -84.61 -10.22
CA GLN A 615 35.74 -85.22 -11.55
C GLN A 615 37.13 -85.24 -12.19
N TRP A 616 37.63 -86.42 -12.53
CA TRP A 616 38.92 -86.58 -13.22
C TRP A 616 38.79 -86.56 -14.75
N LEU A 617 39.83 -86.08 -15.43
CA LEU A 617 40.00 -86.07 -16.87
C LEU A 617 41.38 -86.60 -17.24
N LEU A 618 41.50 -87.23 -18.42
CA LEU A 618 42.76 -87.64 -19.03
C LEU A 618 42.90 -86.97 -20.40
N ASN A 619 43.96 -86.19 -20.60
CA ASN A 619 44.24 -85.45 -21.83
C ASN A 619 43.03 -84.58 -22.27
N GLY A 620 42.27 -84.03 -21.32
CA GLY A 620 41.07 -83.21 -21.54
C GLY A 620 39.75 -83.99 -21.74
N GLU A 621 39.78 -85.33 -21.78
CA GLU A 621 38.56 -86.16 -21.88
C GLU A 621 38.13 -86.66 -20.49
N VAL A 622 36.84 -86.57 -20.19
CA VAL A 622 36.27 -86.96 -18.89
C VAL A 622 36.43 -88.47 -18.64
N LEU A 623 37.00 -88.84 -17.49
CA LEU A 623 37.08 -90.22 -17.02
C LEU A 623 35.76 -90.61 -16.32
N PRO A 624 34.92 -91.47 -16.92
CA PRO A 624 33.58 -91.70 -16.39
C PRO A 624 33.63 -92.50 -15.08
N ASN A 625 32.92 -92.02 -14.06
CA ASN A 625 32.84 -92.55 -12.69
C ASN A 625 34.10 -92.34 -11.82
N GLU A 626 35.13 -91.65 -12.32
CA GLU A 626 36.29 -91.25 -11.50
C GLU A 626 35.95 -89.95 -10.75
N THR A 627 35.34 -90.11 -9.58
CA THR A 627 34.86 -89.00 -8.71
C THR A 627 35.42 -89.09 -7.28
N GLY A 628 36.56 -89.76 -7.11
CA GLY A 628 37.24 -89.87 -5.81
C GLY A 628 38.31 -88.79 -5.61
N THR A 629 38.80 -88.68 -4.37
CA THR A 629 39.95 -87.82 -3.99
C THR A 629 41.28 -88.28 -4.60
N SER A 630 41.30 -89.41 -5.29
CA SER A 630 42.50 -89.99 -5.90
C SER A 630 42.10 -90.91 -7.06
N ILE A 631 42.99 -91.04 -8.04
CA ILE A 631 42.86 -91.98 -9.15
C ILE A 631 44.08 -92.91 -9.23
N ASP A 632 43.82 -94.20 -9.43
CA ASP A 632 44.82 -95.23 -9.64
C ASP A 632 45.08 -95.41 -11.15
N ILE A 633 46.32 -95.18 -11.59
CA ILE A 633 46.73 -95.21 -12.99
C ILE A 633 47.79 -96.28 -13.22
N THR A 634 47.77 -96.86 -14.42
CA THR A 634 48.81 -97.78 -14.93
C THR A 634 49.02 -97.48 -16.41
N PHE A 635 50.25 -97.60 -16.89
CA PHE A 635 50.57 -97.39 -18.30
C PHE A 635 50.97 -98.69 -18.99
N ASP A 636 50.39 -98.94 -20.16
CA ASP A 636 50.86 -99.99 -21.07
C ASP A 636 52.30 -99.69 -21.53
N PRO A 637 53.16 -100.71 -21.75
CA PRO A 637 54.53 -100.53 -22.27
C PRO A 637 54.63 -99.83 -23.65
N GLY A 638 53.52 -99.68 -24.36
CA GLY A 638 53.42 -98.96 -25.63
C GLY A 638 52.92 -97.52 -25.51
N THR A 639 52.77 -96.98 -24.29
CA THR A 639 52.38 -95.57 -24.08
C THR A 639 53.48 -94.65 -24.58
N ILE A 640 53.13 -93.66 -25.42
CA ILE A 640 54.08 -92.72 -26.02
C ILE A 640 53.62 -91.29 -25.69
N GLY A 641 54.54 -90.48 -25.18
CA GLY A 641 54.28 -89.08 -24.83
C GLY A 641 53.91 -88.88 -23.37
N THR A 642 53.62 -87.63 -23.03
CA THR A 642 53.11 -87.23 -21.72
C THR A 642 51.59 -87.40 -21.67
N GLN A 643 51.11 -87.84 -20.52
CA GLN A 643 49.70 -88.08 -20.22
C GLN A 643 49.29 -87.13 -19.08
N THR A 644 48.46 -86.15 -19.40
CA THR A 644 48.02 -85.11 -18.47
C THR A 644 46.75 -85.57 -17.77
N PHE A 645 46.77 -85.63 -16.45
CA PHE A 645 45.58 -85.86 -15.63
C PHE A 645 45.13 -84.54 -15.02
N THR A 646 43.86 -84.18 -15.20
CA THR A 646 43.25 -82.99 -14.58
C THR A 646 42.20 -83.45 -13.59
N VAL A 647 42.14 -82.81 -12.43
CA VAL A 647 41.01 -82.94 -11.49
C VAL A 647 40.24 -81.63 -11.47
N ILE A 648 38.92 -81.71 -11.52
CA ILE A 648 38.02 -80.59 -11.25
C ILE A 648 37.30 -80.89 -9.93
N ILE A 649 37.31 -79.92 -9.01
CA ILE A 649 36.47 -79.90 -7.81
C ILE A 649 35.31 -78.93 -8.00
N SER A 650 34.15 -79.20 -7.38
CA SER A 650 33.00 -78.30 -7.41
C SER A 650 32.22 -78.25 -6.09
N VAL A 651 31.85 -77.04 -5.65
CA VAL A 651 30.89 -76.78 -4.56
C VAL A 651 29.80 -75.88 -5.12
N GLY A 652 28.53 -76.29 -5.02
CA GLY A 652 27.43 -75.56 -5.64
C GLY A 652 27.67 -75.31 -7.14
N ASP A 653 27.62 -74.05 -7.55
CA ASP A 653 27.92 -73.60 -8.92
C ASP A 653 29.41 -73.24 -9.16
N CYS A 654 30.27 -73.31 -8.13
CA CYS A 654 31.70 -72.98 -8.21
C CYS A 654 32.54 -74.20 -8.63
N THR A 655 33.64 -73.95 -9.36
CA THR A 655 34.61 -74.99 -9.76
C THR A 655 36.07 -74.54 -9.61
N GLY A 656 36.95 -75.45 -9.20
CA GLY A 656 38.40 -75.29 -9.23
C GLY A 656 39.08 -76.46 -9.93
N GLU A 657 40.23 -76.26 -10.58
CA GLU A 657 40.93 -77.32 -11.32
C GLU A 657 42.47 -77.27 -11.16
N ASP A 658 43.11 -78.44 -11.26
CA ASP A 658 44.58 -78.56 -11.35
C ASP A 658 44.98 -79.80 -12.17
N SER A 659 46.20 -79.82 -12.71
CA SER A 659 46.69 -80.84 -13.65
C SER A 659 48.13 -81.29 -13.39
N ILE A 660 48.39 -82.58 -13.58
CA ILE A 660 49.69 -83.23 -13.41
C ILE A 660 50.08 -84.00 -14.67
N ASP A 661 51.33 -83.85 -15.11
CA ASP A 661 51.88 -84.52 -16.29
C ASP A 661 52.67 -85.77 -15.89
N VAL A 662 52.28 -86.93 -16.45
CA VAL A 662 52.92 -88.22 -16.16
C VAL A 662 53.43 -88.87 -17.44
N ARG A 663 54.64 -89.46 -17.40
CA ARG A 663 55.22 -90.17 -18.55
C ARG A 663 56.03 -91.41 -18.15
N LEU A 664 56.30 -92.28 -19.12
CA LEU A 664 57.22 -93.41 -18.93
C LEU A 664 58.68 -92.95 -18.92
N TYR A 665 59.54 -93.68 -18.20
CA TYR A 665 61.00 -93.62 -18.40
C TYR A 665 61.38 -94.12 -19.81
N ASP A 666 62.44 -93.57 -20.39
CA ASP A 666 62.93 -93.95 -21.73
C ASP A 666 63.34 -95.44 -21.78
N VAL A 667 63.85 -95.98 -20.67
CA VAL A 667 64.02 -97.42 -20.46
C VAL A 667 62.68 -98.03 -19.98
N GLY A 668 61.66 -98.05 -20.86
CA GLY A 668 60.23 -98.25 -20.54
C GLY A 668 59.76 -99.54 -19.84
N GLN A 669 60.67 -100.36 -19.31
CA GLN A 669 60.38 -101.46 -18.37
C GLN A 669 61.11 -101.33 -17.03
N CYS A 670 61.88 -100.25 -16.81
CA CYS A 670 62.72 -100.05 -15.63
C CYS A 670 63.62 -101.25 -15.32
N VAL A 671 64.23 -101.80 -16.36
CA VAL A 671 65.22 -102.89 -16.27
C VAL A 671 66.57 -102.34 -16.67
N ILE A 672 67.61 -102.75 -15.96
CA ILE A 672 69.00 -102.39 -16.31
C ILE A 672 69.32 -103.01 -17.67
N SER A 673 69.65 -102.19 -18.67
CA SER A 673 70.01 -102.68 -20.01
C SER A 673 71.22 -103.62 -19.95
N GLU A 674 71.00 -104.91 -20.22
CA GLU A 674 72.07 -105.92 -20.32
C GLU A 674 72.94 -105.76 -21.59
N GLY A 675 72.59 -104.84 -22.50
CA GLY A 675 73.35 -104.52 -23.70
C GLY A 675 73.31 -103.03 -24.02
N LEU A 676 74.45 -102.51 -24.49
CA LEU A 676 74.57 -101.14 -25.03
C LEU A 676 75.07 -101.20 -26.47
N SER A 677 74.59 -100.29 -27.29
CA SER A 677 75.01 -100.08 -28.67
C SER A 677 75.26 -98.59 -28.93
N PRO A 678 76.39 -98.01 -28.47
CA PRO A 678 76.68 -96.60 -28.65
C PRO A 678 76.89 -96.28 -30.14
N ASN A 679 75.83 -95.83 -30.80
CA ASN A 679 75.73 -95.56 -32.24
C ASN A 679 75.06 -94.20 -32.55
N ALA A 680 74.60 -93.49 -31.52
CA ALA A 680 73.85 -92.24 -31.54
C ALA A 680 72.44 -92.32 -32.19
N ASP A 681 71.77 -93.47 -32.11
CA ASP A 681 70.36 -93.64 -32.52
C ASP A 681 69.34 -93.31 -31.42
N GLY A 682 69.80 -93.06 -30.19
CA GLY A 682 68.99 -92.73 -29.02
C GLY A 682 68.55 -93.94 -28.20
N MET A 683 68.85 -95.18 -28.63
CA MET A 683 68.40 -96.41 -27.97
C MET A 683 69.59 -97.24 -27.45
N ASN A 684 69.68 -97.40 -26.12
CA ASN A 684 70.79 -98.10 -25.46
C ASN A 684 72.19 -97.55 -25.81
N ASP A 685 72.28 -96.27 -26.17
CA ASP A 685 73.56 -95.56 -26.38
C ASP A 685 74.39 -95.48 -25.09
N CYS A 686 73.69 -95.24 -23.99
CA CYS A 686 74.24 -95.14 -22.65
C CYS A 686 73.44 -96.03 -21.70
N LEU A 687 74.08 -96.46 -20.61
CA LEU A 687 73.42 -97.17 -19.52
C LEU A 687 72.55 -96.18 -18.76
N ASP A 688 71.32 -95.99 -19.21
CA ASP A 688 70.35 -95.16 -18.52
C ASP A 688 69.77 -95.90 -17.31
N LEU A 689 69.93 -95.27 -16.15
CA LEU A 689 69.48 -95.70 -14.84
C LEU A 689 68.76 -94.54 -14.12
N GLU A 690 68.16 -93.60 -14.86
CA GLU A 690 67.33 -92.53 -14.29
C GLU A 690 66.23 -93.09 -13.38
N PHE A 691 65.55 -94.18 -13.80
CA PHE A 691 64.57 -94.89 -12.96
C PHE A 691 65.14 -95.47 -11.65
N VAL A 692 66.45 -95.70 -11.59
CA VAL A 692 67.16 -96.16 -10.37
C VAL A 692 67.56 -94.96 -9.52
N ALA A 693 68.00 -93.88 -10.15
CA ALA A 693 68.39 -92.63 -9.48
C ALA A 693 67.18 -91.95 -8.82
N ASP A 694 66.05 -91.89 -9.51
CA ASP A 694 64.81 -91.30 -9.00
C ASP A 694 64.21 -92.16 -7.86
N ARG A 695 64.30 -93.49 -7.97
CA ARG A 695 63.80 -94.43 -6.94
C ARG A 695 64.65 -94.48 -5.67
N SER A 696 65.97 -94.43 -5.80
CA SER A 696 66.91 -94.75 -4.71
C SER A 696 67.86 -93.61 -4.35
N GLY A 697 67.75 -92.47 -5.03
CA GLY A 697 68.63 -91.31 -4.84
C GLY A 697 70.06 -91.59 -5.29
N SER A 698 71.01 -90.89 -4.67
CA SER A 698 72.44 -90.99 -4.99
C SER A 698 72.99 -92.42 -4.85
N PHE A 699 73.50 -92.94 -5.97
CA PHE A 699 74.34 -94.12 -5.99
C PHE A 699 75.59 -93.89 -6.84
N SER A 700 76.62 -94.68 -6.53
CA SER A 700 77.84 -94.76 -7.34
C SER A 700 77.82 -96.02 -8.19
N ILE A 701 78.28 -95.92 -9.43
CA ILE A 701 78.56 -97.07 -10.28
C ILE A 701 80.08 -97.19 -10.48
N GLU A 702 80.56 -98.42 -10.45
CA GLU A 702 81.92 -98.78 -10.81
C GLU A 702 81.88 -99.95 -11.81
N VAL A 703 82.45 -99.75 -13.01
CA VAL A 703 82.42 -100.71 -14.11
C VAL A 703 83.80 -101.30 -14.33
N PHE A 704 83.87 -102.60 -14.55
CA PHE A 704 85.06 -103.42 -14.62
C PHE A 704 85.13 -104.17 -15.94
N ASN A 705 86.33 -104.28 -16.51
CA ASN A 705 86.57 -105.15 -17.67
C ASN A 705 86.65 -106.63 -17.26
N ARG A 706 86.71 -107.54 -18.26
CA ARG A 706 86.84 -109.00 -18.07
C ARG A 706 88.06 -109.49 -17.25
N TYR A 707 89.02 -108.62 -16.94
CA TYR A 707 90.18 -108.93 -16.10
C TYR A 707 90.02 -108.40 -14.66
N GLY A 708 88.85 -107.85 -14.30
CA GLY A 708 88.58 -107.27 -12.99
C GLY A 708 89.23 -105.90 -12.76
N THR A 709 89.68 -105.22 -13.82
CA THR A 709 90.18 -103.84 -13.71
C THR A 709 89.03 -102.85 -13.83
N SER A 710 88.90 -101.95 -12.86
CA SER A 710 87.97 -100.82 -12.90
C SER A 710 88.32 -99.92 -14.11
N VAL A 711 87.36 -99.71 -15.00
CA VAL A 711 87.49 -98.91 -16.23
C VAL A 711 86.68 -97.62 -16.18
N PHE A 712 85.57 -97.59 -15.44
CA PHE A 712 84.74 -96.40 -15.27
C PHE A 712 84.23 -96.32 -13.84
N SER A 713 84.19 -95.13 -13.24
CA SER A 713 83.56 -94.91 -11.94
C SER A 713 82.94 -93.52 -11.87
N GLN A 714 81.68 -93.45 -11.41
CA GLN A 714 80.95 -92.20 -11.25
C GLN A 714 80.07 -92.26 -9.98
N ASN A 715 80.14 -91.21 -9.17
CA ASN A 715 79.18 -90.94 -8.09
C ASN A 715 77.98 -90.17 -8.63
N ASN A 716 76.82 -90.33 -8.00
CA ASN A 716 75.54 -89.74 -8.43
C ASN A 716 75.26 -90.08 -9.90
N TYR A 717 75.28 -91.38 -10.19
CA TYR A 717 75.09 -91.88 -11.54
C TYR A 717 73.62 -91.82 -11.95
N VAL A 718 73.38 -91.39 -13.19
CA VAL A 718 72.06 -91.37 -13.84
C VAL A 718 72.15 -92.13 -15.16
N ASN A 719 72.85 -91.55 -16.16
CA ASN A 719 72.96 -92.12 -17.51
C ASN A 719 74.33 -91.88 -18.19
N GLY A 720 75.38 -91.59 -17.40
CA GLY A 720 76.67 -91.09 -17.90
C GLY A 720 77.62 -92.09 -18.58
N TRP A 721 77.33 -93.39 -18.59
CA TRP A 721 78.22 -94.43 -19.13
C TRP A 721 77.71 -94.97 -20.47
N CYS A 722 78.36 -94.53 -21.54
CA CYS A 722 78.11 -94.88 -22.94
C CYS A 722 79.22 -95.78 -23.49
N GLY A 723 79.77 -96.66 -22.65
CA GLY A 723 80.87 -97.56 -23.02
C GLY A 723 82.23 -96.88 -23.19
N GLN A 724 82.53 -95.84 -22.40
CA GLN A 724 83.84 -95.20 -22.30
C GLN A 724 84.57 -95.56 -20.98
N ASP A 725 85.88 -95.34 -20.91
CA ASP A 725 86.65 -95.40 -19.68
C ASP A 725 86.74 -94.04 -18.95
N ASN A 726 87.41 -94.00 -17.81
CA ASN A 726 87.59 -92.78 -17.00
C ASN A 726 88.36 -91.66 -17.71
N ASP A 727 89.14 -91.96 -18.75
CA ASP A 727 89.86 -90.97 -19.58
C ASP A 727 89.03 -90.60 -20.84
N ALA A 728 87.75 -91.02 -20.87
CA ALA A 728 86.80 -90.90 -21.98
C ALA A 728 87.22 -91.64 -23.27
N ALA A 729 88.14 -92.61 -23.18
CA ALA A 729 88.50 -93.45 -24.31
C ALA A 729 87.45 -94.56 -24.52
N GLU A 730 87.23 -94.95 -25.78
CA GLU A 730 86.21 -95.94 -26.13
C GLU A 730 86.60 -97.35 -25.70
N LEU A 731 85.74 -97.99 -24.91
CA LEU A 731 85.93 -99.38 -24.50
C LEU A 731 85.57 -100.33 -25.64
N PRO A 732 86.39 -101.37 -25.92
CA PRO A 732 86.15 -102.31 -27.01
C PRO A 732 84.94 -103.22 -26.75
N THR A 733 84.36 -103.76 -27.82
CA THR A 733 83.24 -104.72 -27.78
C THR A 733 83.50 -105.89 -26.83
N GLY A 734 82.59 -106.11 -25.88
CA GLY A 734 82.72 -107.17 -24.88
C GLY A 734 81.81 -107.02 -23.67
N THR A 735 81.85 -108.02 -22.79
CA THR A 735 81.13 -107.99 -21.50
C THR A 735 81.93 -107.22 -20.46
N TYR A 736 81.27 -106.22 -19.88
CA TYR A 736 81.73 -105.45 -18.74
C TYR A 736 80.88 -105.82 -17.52
N PHE A 737 81.46 -105.76 -16.33
CA PHE A 737 80.77 -106.06 -15.07
C PHE A 737 80.63 -104.78 -14.26
N TYR A 738 79.45 -104.47 -13.77
CA TYR A 738 79.25 -103.27 -12.95
C TYR A 738 78.97 -103.63 -11.49
N VAL A 739 79.30 -102.70 -10.60
CA VAL A 739 78.98 -102.69 -9.18
C VAL A 739 78.34 -101.34 -8.88
N MET A 740 77.02 -101.32 -8.65
CA MET A 740 76.33 -100.18 -8.08
C MET A 740 76.42 -100.27 -6.55
N LYS A 741 76.81 -99.17 -5.90
CA LYS A 741 76.83 -99.03 -4.44
C LYS A 741 75.95 -97.82 -4.11
N PHE A 742 74.84 -98.08 -3.44
CA PHE A 742 73.86 -97.06 -3.11
C PHE A 742 74.19 -96.43 -1.75
N GLU A 743 73.97 -95.12 -1.59
CA GLU A 743 74.16 -94.46 -0.29
C GLU A 743 73.11 -94.91 0.73
N ASN A 744 71.88 -95.14 0.28
CA ASN A 744 70.79 -95.80 1.00
C ASN A 744 70.41 -97.09 0.26
N SER A 745 69.93 -98.12 0.95
CA SER A 745 69.60 -99.39 0.28
C SER A 745 68.45 -99.22 -0.72
N ASP A 746 68.71 -99.50 -2.01
CA ASP A 746 67.66 -99.60 -3.03
C ASP A 746 66.67 -100.72 -2.67
N THR A 747 65.38 -100.49 -2.94
CA THR A 747 64.27 -101.36 -2.55
C THR A 747 64.23 -102.69 -3.32
N GLU A 748 64.79 -102.74 -4.53
CA GLU A 748 64.90 -103.92 -5.40
C GLU A 748 66.33 -104.49 -5.41
N PHE A 749 67.32 -103.60 -5.38
CA PHE A 749 68.73 -103.89 -5.65
C PHE A 749 69.61 -103.95 -4.39
N GLY A 750 69.09 -103.56 -3.23
CA GLY A 750 69.80 -103.60 -1.95
C GLY A 750 70.90 -102.53 -1.85
N SER A 751 71.82 -102.69 -0.89
CA SER A 751 72.92 -101.73 -0.70
C SER A 751 74.02 -101.83 -1.77
N VAL A 752 74.16 -103.00 -2.42
CA VAL A 752 75.12 -103.25 -3.49
C VAL A 752 74.50 -104.20 -4.52
N LYS A 753 74.47 -103.78 -5.78
CA LYS A 753 74.02 -104.59 -6.92
C LYS A 753 75.17 -104.78 -7.87
N THR A 754 75.37 -106.03 -8.29
CA THR A 754 76.31 -106.36 -9.36
C THR A 754 75.56 -106.94 -10.55
N GLY A 755 76.15 -106.76 -11.72
CA GLY A 755 75.62 -107.29 -12.97
C GLY A 755 76.65 -107.20 -14.08
N TRP A 756 76.19 -107.41 -15.31
CA TRP A 756 77.01 -107.33 -16.50
C TRP A 756 76.26 -106.60 -17.61
N ILE A 757 77.02 -105.98 -18.50
CA ILE A 757 76.52 -105.28 -19.68
C ILE A 757 77.38 -105.70 -20.86
N TYR A 758 76.73 -106.12 -21.95
CA TYR A 758 77.39 -106.36 -23.21
C TYR A 758 77.50 -105.06 -24.01
N LEU A 759 78.70 -104.51 -24.08
CA LEU A 759 79.00 -103.37 -24.93
C LEU A 759 79.20 -103.86 -26.37
N ASN A 760 78.33 -103.46 -27.28
CA ASN A 760 78.40 -103.78 -28.69
C ASN A 760 78.83 -102.55 -29.50
N ARG A 761 80.07 -102.52 -29.98
CA ARG A 761 80.55 -101.56 -30.99
C ARG A 761 80.78 -102.28 -32.31
N ASP A 762 80.32 -101.66 -33.40
CA ASP A 762 80.65 -102.10 -34.76
C ASP A 762 82.15 -101.90 -35.02
N ALA A 763 82.81 -102.95 -35.50
CA ALA A 763 84.25 -102.93 -35.73
C ALA A 763 84.63 -102.24 -37.04
N ASN A 764 85.67 -101.40 -36.98
CA ASN A 764 86.58 -101.12 -38.09
C ASN A 764 88.03 -101.17 -37.60
#